data_AF-A0A8H6VQY8-F1
#
_entry.id   AF-A0A8H6VQY8-F1
#
_cell.length_a   1.000
_cell.length_b   1.000
_cell.length_c   1.000
_cell.angle_alpha   90.00
_cell.angle_beta   90.00
_cell.angle_gamma   90.00
#
_symmetry.space_group_name_H-M   'P 1'
#
loop_
_entity.id
_entity.type
_entity.pdbx_description
1 polymer ?
#
loop_
_entity_poly.entity_id
_entity_poly.type
_entity_poly.pdbx_seq_one_letter_code
_entity_poly.pdbx_strand_id
1 'polypeptide(L)'
;MASVASKLSSVKIPDVEEDTKRVFAVLQQGGLAIIPVSVGYAIVATDSVALERAFTTKQRGAHKRHAMIGSYALHRSIHVLPPREQSMVDFLIRDLKIPLGLIPPFKPDHPIIQKLGPETLARSSVEGTLAMLCNGGRFMDELSRLATEAGVPLMGSSANMTGKGTKAYAEEIEPEILEAADIIINYGKQKYNTPRTSSSMIDFRGPSLVRFGACYDTIRDVMKRFYGVEFPEDPGKDTLFSGHATEAQNKIEALATRTGAIIHWRPVLLGAIYRATNAPQGAAGSASDVFNPTKKSITSRAFQLTIKRHGLPHNEPPRHPHKTTAALRLLYFIAENDRPALTHALYKAYWVEGRNVGERETLLRAVREAKISKLGSVIHAVHSGEFEGEKQRRKLESSTEDAVKRGSPGVPGFWIGDEIWTDRDGARKKGRLYWGQDRMPFVEAVVLALKDGKSGDELSQVPRPLRSLFPRAIHQSSIPANEEVKLEFWYDFSSPWAFLGWTQLASLQRRFGERLQIEMKPFLLGILFREIGAPNLPMAAISEHKRNYMRLDHGDWVRWWNAINLQEGKPDKSVDFYWADNFPIRTPSVLRVALARPELAGLLYRACWERNLDMSKDEVLESVLSEAGHDAKGIMKEANSQKIKADLRARTKEAKETGICGVPTYRVFRRKVGEKEWKQTGDLVWGQDELNVVEDLIAGWDGTGVASVGDVGSAQASAPGIMRAGDGNSDGEKEKASAPGIMRAKF
;
A
#
# COMPACT_ATOMS: atom_id res chain seq x y z
N MET A 1 -0.17 -39.78 2.98
CA MET A 1 1.18 -39.85 3.61
C MET A 1 2.05 -40.98 3.03
N ALA A 2 1.79 -42.28 3.31
CA ALA A 2 2.64 -43.39 2.81
C ALA A 2 2.71 -43.50 1.26
N SER A 3 1.63 -43.16 0.53
CA SER A 3 1.61 -43.15 -0.94
C SER A 3 2.25 -41.92 -1.59
N VAL A 4 2.41 -40.82 -0.85
CA VAL A 4 3.06 -39.59 -1.35
C VAL A 4 4.57 -39.72 -1.22
N ALA A 5 5.04 -40.26 -0.08
CA ALA A 5 6.44 -40.59 0.12
C ALA A 5 6.94 -41.54 -0.97
N SER A 6 6.16 -42.58 -1.33
CA SER A 6 6.55 -43.49 -2.43
C SER A 6 6.67 -42.78 -3.79
N LYS A 7 5.79 -41.81 -4.09
CA LYS A 7 5.85 -41.03 -5.36
C LYS A 7 7.05 -40.08 -5.44
N LEU A 8 7.58 -39.61 -4.30
CA LEU A 8 8.77 -38.76 -4.23
C LEU A 8 10.09 -39.56 -4.03
N SER A 9 10.00 -40.85 -3.67
CA SER A 9 11.10 -41.63 -3.08
C SER A 9 12.20 -42.17 -4.01
N SER A 10 12.30 -41.76 -5.27
CA SER A 10 13.43 -42.20 -6.11
C SER A 10 14.23 -41.01 -6.65
N VAL A 11 15.36 -40.71 -6.00
CA VAL A 11 16.40 -39.88 -6.59
C VAL A 11 17.07 -40.71 -7.69
N LYS A 12 16.66 -40.48 -8.94
CA LYS A 12 17.27 -41.06 -10.13
C LYS A 12 17.98 -39.97 -10.91
N ILE A 13 19.02 -40.35 -11.66
CA ILE A 13 19.64 -39.45 -12.63
C ILE A 13 18.56 -39.06 -13.65
N PRO A 14 18.33 -37.75 -13.91
CA PRO A 14 17.32 -37.31 -14.86
C PRO A 14 17.50 -37.92 -16.26
N ASP A 15 16.50 -38.65 -16.75
CA ASP A 15 16.38 -39.07 -18.15
C ASP A 15 15.16 -38.38 -18.77
N VAL A 16 15.42 -37.26 -19.42
CA VAL A 16 14.35 -36.44 -20.00
C VAL A 16 13.57 -37.20 -21.06
N GLU A 17 14.21 -38.03 -21.87
CA GLU A 17 13.55 -38.70 -22.99
C GLU A 17 12.65 -39.84 -22.50
N GLU A 18 13.13 -40.65 -21.55
CA GLU A 18 12.31 -41.72 -20.97
C GLU A 18 11.19 -41.15 -20.09
N ASP A 19 11.49 -40.17 -19.23
CA ASP A 19 10.50 -39.62 -18.30
C ASP A 19 9.40 -38.82 -19.03
N THR A 20 9.72 -38.10 -20.10
CA THR A 20 8.69 -37.41 -20.91
C THR A 20 7.76 -38.40 -21.62
N LYS A 21 8.28 -39.52 -22.13
CA LYS A 21 7.45 -40.61 -22.69
C LYS A 21 6.52 -41.21 -21.63
N ARG A 22 7.04 -41.47 -20.43
CA ARG A 22 6.26 -41.98 -19.29
C ARG A 22 5.16 -41.01 -18.88
N VAL A 23 5.49 -39.73 -18.74
CA VAL A 23 4.50 -38.67 -18.45
C VAL A 23 3.46 -38.60 -19.57
N PHE A 24 3.89 -38.59 -20.82
CA PHE A 24 2.98 -38.49 -21.96
C PHE A 24 2.00 -39.67 -22.02
N ALA A 25 2.45 -40.90 -21.74
CA ALA A 25 1.58 -42.07 -21.66
C ALA A 25 0.49 -41.92 -20.58
N VAL A 26 0.82 -41.34 -19.41
CA VAL A 26 -0.16 -41.02 -18.35
C VAL A 26 -1.15 -39.95 -18.83
N LEU A 27 -0.67 -38.90 -19.50
CA LEU A 27 -1.54 -37.85 -20.03
C LEU A 27 -2.51 -38.36 -21.11
N GLN A 28 -2.05 -39.27 -21.98
CA GLN A 28 -2.90 -39.91 -22.99
C GLN A 28 -4.04 -40.74 -22.39
N GLN A 29 -3.89 -41.22 -21.16
CA GLN A 29 -4.91 -41.96 -20.41
C GLN A 29 -5.81 -41.04 -19.56
N GLY A 30 -5.72 -39.71 -19.74
CA GLY A 30 -6.50 -38.74 -18.96
C GLY A 30 -5.94 -38.47 -17.57
N GLY A 31 -4.67 -38.79 -17.33
CA GLY A 31 -4.01 -38.56 -16.04
C GLY A 31 -3.51 -37.13 -15.82
N LEU A 32 -3.13 -36.84 -14.58
CA LEU A 32 -2.45 -35.62 -14.15
C LEU A 32 -0.98 -35.89 -13.88
N ALA A 33 -0.11 -35.01 -14.38
CA ALA A 33 1.32 -35.09 -14.13
C ALA A 33 1.83 -33.83 -13.43
N ILE A 34 2.76 -34.00 -12.47
CA ILE A 34 3.60 -32.92 -11.97
C ILE A 34 4.98 -33.06 -12.61
N ILE A 35 5.42 -32.00 -13.29
CA ILE A 35 6.65 -31.99 -14.08
C ILE A 35 7.56 -30.83 -13.65
N PRO A 36 8.90 -30.99 -13.77
CA PRO A 36 9.84 -29.90 -13.59
C PRO A 36 9.77 -28.94 -14.78
N VAL A 37 9.71 -27.64 -14.50
CA VAL A 37 9.94 -26.57 -15.46
C VAL A 37 11.01 -25.61 -14.94
N SER A 38 11.70 -24.91 -15.84
CA SER A 38 12.87 -24.09 -15.51
C SER A 38 12.58 -23.00 -14.46
N VAL A 39 11.32 -22.59 -14.31
CA VAL A 39 10.84 -21.58 -13.35
C VAL A 39 10.17 -22.17 -12.09
N GLY A 40 10.05 -23.49 -11.95
CA GLY A 40 9.38 -24.16 -10.83
C GLY A 40 8.71 -25.48 -11.23
N TYR A 41 7.82 -26.02 -10.41
CA TYR A 41 7.04 -27.21 -10.80
C TYR A 41 5.68 -26.84 -11.39
N ALA A 42 5.23 -27.61 -12.38
CA ALA A 42 3.95 -27.44 -13.05
C ALA A 42 3.09 -28.70 -12.93
N ILE A 43 1.78 -28.51 -12.75
CA ILE A 43 0.78 -29.58 -12.89
C ILE A 43 0.12 -29.44 -14.26
N VAL A 44 0.11 -30.53 -15.02
CA VAL A 44 -0.21 -30.55 -16.46
C VAL A 44 -1.19 -31.65 -16.81
N ALA A 45 -1.96 -31.41 -17.87
CA ALA A 45 -2.92 -32.34 -18.43
C ALA A 45 -3.15 -32.04 -19.92
N THR A 46 -3.64 -33.03 -20.66
CA THR A 46 -4.13 -32.87 -22.05
C THR A 46 -5.64 -32.98 -22.17
N ASP A 47 -6.30 -33.59 -21.18
CA ASP A 47 -7.74 -33.85 -21.12
C ASP A 47 -8.47 -32.80 -20.25
N SER A 48 -9.71 -32.44 -20.64
CA SER A 48 -10.50 -31.41 -19.94
C SER A 48 -10.96 -31.85 -18.54
N VAL A 49 -11.32 -33.13 -18.35
CA VAL A 49 -11.72 -33.67 -17.04
C VAL A 49 -10.54 -33.66 -16.08
N ALA A 50 -9.36 -34.07 -16.56
CA ALA A 50 -8.13 -33.98 -15.79
C ALA A 50 -7.80 -32.53 -15.40
N LEU A 51 -7.95 -31.57 -16.33
CA LEU A 51 -7.74 -30.14 -16.04
C LEU A 51 -8.70 -29.61 -14.97
N GLU A 52 -9.98 -29.99 -15.01
CA GLU A 52 -10.96 -29.63 -13.98
C GLU A 52 -10.61 -30.24 -12.62
N ARG A 53 -10.14 -31.49 -12.59
CA ARG A 53 -9.66 -32.15 -11.38
C ARG A 53 -8.48 -31.38 -10.77
N ALA A 54 -7.50 -30.97 -11.58
CA ALA A 54 -6.41 -30.11 -11.11
C ALA A 54 -6.92 -28.76 -10.60
N PHE A 55 -7.87 -28.13 -11.29
CA PHE A 55 -8.45 -26.85 -10.90
C PHE A 55 -9.17 -26.92 -9.54
N THR A 56 -9.99 -27.96 -9.36
CA THR A 56 -10.77 -28.22 -8.15
C THR A 56 -9.85 -28.50 -6.96
N THR A 57 -8.85 -29.37 -7.15
CA THR A 57 -7.85 -29.69 -6.11
C THR A 57 -7.10 -28.44 -5.63
N LYS A 58 -6.77 -27.53 -6.55
CA LYS A 58 -6.06 -26.27 -6.25
C LYS A 58 -6.93 -25.19 -5.60
N GLN A 59 -8.23 -25.45 -5.37
CA GLN A 59 -9.23 -24.49 -4.89
C GLN A 59 -9.17 -23.16 -5.66
N ARG A 60 -9.12 -23.27 -6.98
CA ARG A 60 -8.82 -22.12 -7.83
C ARG A 60 -10.06 -21.27 -8.07
N GLY A 61 -9.95 -19.94 -7.93
CA GLY A 61 -11.06 -19.03 -8.19
C GLY A 61 -11.45 -19.02 -9.68
N ALA A 62 -12.76 -18.95 -9.98
CA ALA A 62 -13.31 -19.06 -11.34
C ALA A 62 -12.71 -18.11 -12.40
N HIS A 63 -12.09 -17.00 -11.96
CA HIS A 63 -11.44 -15.99 -12.80
C HIS A 63 -10.01 -16.34 -13.23
N LYS A 64 -9.36 -17.35 -12.63
CA LYS A 64 -7.98 -17.75 -12.93
C LYS A 64 -7.96 -18.70 -14.14
N ARG A 65 -7.16 -18.36 -15.16
CA ARG A 65 -7.13 -19.06 -16.46
C ARG A 65 -6.04 -20.14 -16.53
N HIS A 66 -6.23 -21.12 -17.41
CA HIS A 66 -5.16 -22.06 -17.77
C HIS A 66 -4.21 -21.40 -18.76
N ALA A 67 -2.92 -21.73 -18.64
CA ALA A 67 -1.94 -21.39 -19.65
C ALA A 67 -1.63 -22.65 -20.47
N MET A 68 -1.31 -22.45 -21.73
CA MET A 68 -0.75 -23.51 -22.56
C MET A 68 0.74 -23.66 -22.25
N ILE A 69 1.20 -24.89 -22.22
CA ILE A 69 2.63 -25.21 -22.20
C ILE A 69 3.03 -25.49 -23.63
N GLY A 70 4.04 -24.76 -24.11
CA GLY A 70 4.41 -24.78 -25.51
C GLY A 70 5.92 -24.76 -25.76
N SER A 71 6.28 -25.17 -26.97
CA SER A 71 7.60 -24.96 -27.54
C SER A 71 7.60 -23.72 -28.45
N TYR A 72 8.79 -23.23 -28.79
CA TYR A 72 8.93 -22.16 -29.78
C TYR A 72 8.27 -22.52 -31.13
N ALA A 73 8.37 -23.78 -31.56
CA ALA A 73 7.74 -24.26 -32.79
C ALA A 73 6.20 -24.19 -32.71
N LEU A 74 5.62 -24.62 -31.58
CA LEU A 74 4.17 -24.55 -31.35
C LEU A 74 3.69 -23.10 -31.28
N HIS A 75 4.44 -22.23 -30.62
CA HIS A 75 4.17 -20.80 -30.62
C HIS A 75 4.09 -20.26 -32.05
N ARG A 76 5.07 -20.57 -32.91
CA ARG A 76 5.11 -20.11 -34.31
C ARG A 76 3.96 -20.66 -35.16
N SER A 77 3.45 -21.85 -34.84
CA SER A 77 2.33 -22.43 -35.59
C SER A 77 1.00 -21.81 -35.18
N ILE A 78 0.77 -21.59 -33.88
CA ILE A 78 -0.52 -21.15 -33.30
C ILE A 78 -0.65 -19.62 -33.25
N HIS A 79 0.37 -18.91 -32.80
CA HIS A 79 0.25 -17.48 -32.51
C HIS A 79 0.41 -16.61 -33.75
N VAL A 80 -0.23 -15.44 -33.70
CA VAL A 80 -0.20 -14.42 -34.75
C VAL A 80 0.40 -13.16 -34.15
N LEU A 81 1.57 -12.78 -34.65
CA LEU A 81 2.32 -11.60 -34.24
C LEU A 81 2.70 -10.77 -35.46
N PRO A 82 2.62 -9.42 -35.40
CA PRO A 82 3.23 -8.59 -36.41
C PRO A 82 4.76 -8.77 -36.43
N PRO A 83 5.45 -8.43 -37.53
CA PRO A 83 6.89 -8.68 -37.68
C PRO A 83 7.76 -8.10 -36.57
N ARG A 84 7.40 -6.91 -36.06
CA ARG A 84 8.13 -6.24 -34.98
C ARG A 84 8.08 -7.07 -33.69
N GLU A 85 6.88 -7.40 -33.22
CA GLU A 85 6.67 -8.16 -31.99
C GLU A 85 7.19 -9.60 -32.13
N GLN A 86 7.08 -10.20 -33.32
CA GLN A 86 7.70 -11.50 -33.58
C GLN A 86 9.23 -11.44 -33.41
N SER A 87 9.88 -10.38 -33.89
CA SER A 87 11.33 -10.22 -33.69
C SER A 87 11.72 -10.11 -32.22
N MET A 88 10.88 -9.47 -31.39
CA MET A 88 11.08 -9.40 -29.93
C MET A 88 11.03 -10.79 -29.31
N VAL A 89 10.01 -11.58 -29.69
CA VAL A 89 9.85 -12.95 -29.19
C VAL A 89 10.98 -13.84 -29.67
N ASP A 90 11.39 -13.75 -30.93
CA ASP A 90 12.51 -14.51 -31.49
C ASP A 90 13.81 -14.22 -30.72
N PHE A 91 14.11 -12.95 -30.46
CA PHE A 91 15.32 -12.59 -29.73
C PHE A 91 15.29 -13.09 -28.28
N LEU A 92 14.18 -12.89 -27.56
CA LEU A 92 14.05 -13.32 -26.16
C LEU A 92 14.04 -14.86 -26.02
N ILE A 93 13.28 -15.55 -26.87
CA ILE A 93 13.04 -17.00 -26.78
C ILE A 93 14.13 -17.79 -27.51
N ARG A 94 14.39 -17.51 -28.79
CA ARG A 94 15.33 -18.32 -29.58
C ARG A 94 16.78 -17.96 -29.27
N ASP A 95 17.09 -16.67 -29.24
CA ASP A 95 18.49 -16.22 -29.19
C ASP A 95 19.00 -16.16 -27.74
N LEU A 96 18.21 -15.61 -26.81
CA LEU A 96 18.57 -15.53 -25.38
C LEU A 96 18.11 -16.71 -24.53
N LYS A 97 17.26 -17.60 -25.07
CA LYS A 97 16.75 -18.80 -24.36
C LYS A 97 16.06 -18.48 -23.03
N ILE A 98 15.36 -17.35 -22.95
CA ILE A 98 14.67 -16.91 -21.73
C ILE A 98 13.32 -17.63 -21.60
N PRO A 99 12.95 -18.15 -20.40
CA PRO A 99 11.59 -18.62 -20.13
C PRO A 99 10.61 -17.44 -20.11
N LEU A 100 9.61 -17.46 -20.99
CA LEU A 100 8.66 -16.35 -21.13
C LEU A 100 7.23 -16.86 -21.28
N GLY A 101 6.31 -16.27 -20.54
CA GLY A 101 4.88 -16.36 -20.83
C GLY A 101 4.48 -15.31 -21.85
N LEU A 102 4.16 -15.74 -23.06
CA LEU A 102 3.70 -14.86 -24.14
C LEU A 102 2.18 -14.91 -24.25
N ILE A 103 1.55 -13.75 -24.43
CA ILE A 103 0.08 -13.63 -24.61
C ILE A 103 -0.22 -12.87 -25.92
N PRO A 104 -0.04 -13.50 -27.08
CA PRO A 104 -0.43 -12.93 -28.37
C PRO A 104 -1.80 -13.44 -28.84
N PRO A 105 -2.37 -12.84 -29.91
CA PRO A 105 -3.46 -13.45 -30.66
C PRO A 105 -3.10 -14.85 -31.19
N PHE A 106 -4.09 -15.73 -31.35
CA PHE A 106 -3.90 -17.08 -31.89
C PHE A 106 -4.81 -17.36 -33.09
N LYS A 107 -4.45 -18.37 -33.89
CA LYS A 107 -5.25 -18.90 -35.00
C LYS A 107 -6.35 -19.81 -34.46
N PRO A 108 -7.63 -19.41 -34.49
CA PRO A 108 -8.70 -20.20 -33.91
C PRO A 108 -8.91 -21.53 -34.65
N ASP A 109 -8.63 -21.58 -35.94
CA ASP A 109 -8.75 -22.73 -36.84
C ASP A 109 -7.60 -23.75 -36.70
N HIS A 110 -6.57 -23.46 -35.90
CA HIS A 110 -5.46 -24.39 -35.70
C HIS A 110 -5.93 -25.72 -35.06
N PRO A 111 -5.52 -26.91 -35.55
CA PRO A 111 -6.06 -28.21 -35.09
C PRO A 111 -5.96 -28.45 -33.58
N ILE A 112 -4.84 -28.06 -32.96
CA ILE A 112 -4.65 -28.15 -31.50
C ILE A 112 -5.62 -27.24 -30.73
N ILE A 113 -5.94 -26.06 -31.28
CA ILE A 113 -6.88 -25.13 -30.67
C ILE A 113 -8.31 -25.67 -30.75
N GLN A 114 -8.69 -26.24 -31.88
CA GLN A 114 -9.99 -26.90 -32.05
C GLN A 114 -10.19 -28.05 -31.05
N LYS A 115 -9.14 -28.80 -30.74
CA LYS A 115 -9.18 -29.90 -29.76
C LYS A 115 -9.30 -29.49 -28.29
N LEU A 116 -9.07 -28.22 -27.93
CA LEU A 116 -9.36 -27.74 -26.57
C LEU A 116 -10.85 -27.81 -26.25
N GLY A 117 -11.70 -27.70 -27.27
CA GLY A 117 -13.13 -27.49 -27.10
C GLY A 117 -13.49 -26.07 -26.62
N PRO A 118 -14.76 -25.65 -26.80
CA PRO A 118 -15.18 -24.28 -26.54
C PRO A 118 -15.06 -23.87 -25.06
N GLU A 119 -15.34 -24.78 -24.14
CA GLU A 119 -15.30 -24.50 -22.70
C GLU A 119 -13.86 -24.27 -22.20
N THR A 120 -12.94 -25.18 -22.49
CA THR A 120 -11.53 -25.05 -22.12
C THR A 120 -10.90 -23.82 -22.76
N LEU A 121 -11.25 -23.54 -24.03
CA LEU A 121 -10.76 -22.37 -24.75
C LEU A 121 -11.27 -21.07 -24.10
N ALA A 122 -12.54 -20.99 -23.72
CA ALA A 122 -13.09 -19.83 -23.02
C ALA A 122 -12.41 -19.59 -21.65
N ARG A 123 -11.93 -20.65 -21.00
CA ARG A 123 -11.17 -20.58 -19.73
C ARG A 123 -9.66 -20.33 -19.91
N SER A 124 -9.17 -20.34 -21.14
CA SER A 124 -7.74 -20.21 -21.46
C SER A 124 -7.41 -19.00 -22.32
N SER A 125 -8.42 -18.35 -22.91
CA SER A 125 -8.26 -17.22 -23.82
C SER A 125 -8.93 -15.94 -23.31
N VAL A 126 -8.44 -14.79 -23.79
CA VAL A 126 -9.04 -13.46 -23.56
C VAL A 126 -8.93 -12.65 -24.84
N GLU A 127 -10.05 -12.15 -25.36
CA GLU A 127 -10.06 -11.26 -26.54
C GLU A 127 -9.24 -11.83 -27.71
N GLY A 128 -9.37 -13.14 -27.97
CA GLY A 128 -8.65 -13.83 -29.04
C GLY A 128 -7.16 -14.08 -28.77
N THR A 129 -6.67 -13.87 -27.54
CA THR A 129 -5.30 -14.22 -27.13
C THR A 129 -5.22 -15.52 -26.35
N LEU A 130 -4.06 -16.19 -26.42
CA LEU A 130 -3.78 -17.41 -25.68
C LEU A 130 -2.44 -17.27 -24.96
N ALA A 131 -2.43 -17.49 -23.64
CA ALA A 131 -1.20 -17.46 -22.87
C ALA A 131 -0.42 -18.77 -23.07
N MET A 132 0.85 -18.69 -23.47
CA MET A 132 1.73 -19.83 -23.62
C MET A 132 3.06 -19.60 -22.88
N LEU A 133 3.49 -20.57 -22.07
CA LEU A 133 4.86 -20.60 -21.57
C LEU A 133 5.76 -21.29 -22.59
N CYS A 134 6.79 -20.60 -23.06
CA CYS A 134 7.88 -21.16 -23.87
C CYS A 134 9.20 -21.16 -23.09
N ASN A 135 10.15 -22.02 -23.49
CA ASN A 135 11.48 -22.16 -22.87
C ASN A 135 11.44 -22.52 -21.37
N GLY A 136 10.43 -23.29 -20.96
CA GLY A 136 10.36 -23.84 -19.61
C GLY A 136 11.34 -24.99 -19.37
N GLY A 137 12.38 -25.15 -20.19
CA GLY A 137 13.42 -26.15 -20.04
C GLY A 137 13.19 -27.40 -20.91
N ARG A 138 14.26 -28.19 -21.08
CA ARG A 138 14.30 -29.34 -22.00
C ARG A 138 13.15 -30.33 -21.78
N PHE A 139 12.79 -30.62 -20.54
CA PHE A 139 11.69 -31.53 -20.20
C PHE A 139 10.35 -31.03 -20.74
N MET A 140 10.05 -29.75 -20.50
CA MET A 140 8.82 -29.11 -20.94
C MET A 140 8.75 -29.04 -22.47
N ASP A 141 9.85 -28.67 -23.12
CA ASP A 141 9.92 -28.53 -24.57
C ASP A 141 9.72 -29.89 -25.27
N GLU A 142 10.34 -30.96 -24.74
CA GLU A 142 10.18 -32.32 -25.29
C GLU A 142 8.77 -32.87 -25.06
N LEU A 143 8.19 -32.69 -23.87
CA LEU A 143 6.80 -33.08 -23.62
C LEU A 143 5.82 -32.30 -24.51
N SER A 144 6.08 -31.01 -24.74
CA SER A 144 5.30 -30.18 -25.66
C SER A 144 5.42 -30.68 -27.11
N ARG A 145 6.61 -31.12 -27.54
CA ARG A 145 6.82 -31.74 -28.86
C ARG A 145 5.98 -33.00 -29.02
N LEU A 146 6.06 -33.94 -28.07
CA LEU A 146 5.27 -35.18 -28.09
C LEU A 146 3.75 -34.91 -28.15
N ALA A 147 3.27 -33.98 -27.32
CA ALA A 147 1.86 -33.59 -27.33
C ALA A 147 1.44 -32.95 -28.67
N THR A 148 2.31 -32.08 -29.23
CA THR A 148 2.07 -31.41 -30.52
C THR A 148 2.02 -32.41 -31.68
N GLU A 149 2.91 -33.41 -31.70
CA GLU A 149 2.94 -34.46 -32.72
C GLU A 149 1.72 -35.39 -32.66
N ALA A 150 1.24 -35.68 -31.45
CA ALA A 150 -0.04 -36.36 -31.24
C ALA A 150 -1.25 -35.43 -31.52
N GLY A 151 -0.99 -34.17 -31.83
CA GLY A 151 -1.99 -33.14 -32.09
C GLY A 151 -2.89 -32.89 -30.89
N VAL A 152 -2.43 -33.00 -29.65
CA VAL A 152 -3.22 -32.73 -28.44
C VAL A 152 -2.68 -31.50 -27.71
N PRO A 153 -3.54 -30.67 -27.09
CA PRO A 153 -3.07 -29.51 -26.34
C PRO A 153 -2.44 -29.95 -25.02
N LEU A 154 -1.28 -29.37 -24.68
CA LEU A 154 -0.68 -29.52 -23.34
C LEU A 154 -1.00 -28.29 -22.50
N MET A 155 -1.84 -28.47 -21.50
CA MET A 155 -2.34 -27.40 -20.64
C MET A 155 -1.79 -27.55 -19.24
N GLY A 156 -1.55 -26.42 -18.56
CA GLY A 156 -0.96 -26.49 -17.23
C GLY A 156 -1.01 -25.21 -16.42
N SER A 157 -0.59 -25.36 -15.17
CA SER A 157 -0.33 -24.24 -14.27
C SER A 157 0.74 -24.65 -13.26
N SER A 158 1.25 -23.70 -12.47
CA SER A 158 2.20 -24.02 -11.39
C SER A 158 1.61 -25.05 -10.42
N ALA A 159 2.41 -25.97 -9.89
CA ALA A 159 1.98 -27.01 -8.96
C ALA A 159 1.99 -26.47 -7.52
N ASN A 160 0.97 -25.68 -7.17
CA ASN A 160 0.79 -25.14 -5.81
C ASN A 160 -0.68 -24.81 -5.51
N MET A 161 -1.04 -24.73 -4.23
CA MET A 161 -2.37 -24.23 -3.83
C MET A 161 -2.52 -22.76 -4.21
N THR A 162 -3.73 -22.35 -4.59
CA THR A 162 -4.00 -20.97 -5.02
C THR A 162 -3.53 -19.97 -3.96
N GLY A 163 -2.71 -18.99 -4.38
CA GLY A 163 -2.16 -17.96 -3.49
C GLY A 163 -0.88 -18.32 -2.74
N LYS A 164 -0.40 -19.58 -2.78
CA LYS A 164 0.80 -20.01 -2.04
C LYS A 164 2.13 -19.94 -2.82
N GLY A 165 2.10 -19.38 -4.03
CA GLY A 165 3.28 -19.24 -4.91
C GLY A 165 3.79 -20.56 -5.51
N THR A 166 4.47 -20.47 -6.64
CA THR A 166 5.09 -21.64 -7.29
C THR A 166 6.25 -22.18 -6.45
N LYS A 167 6.41 -23.50 -6.45
CA LYS A 167 7.45 -24.19 -5.69
C LYS A 167 8.69 -24.47 -6.53
N ALA A 168 9.86 -24.32 -5.92
CA ALA A 168 11.14 -24.60 -6.57
C ALA A 168 11.54 -26.07 -6.43
N TYR A 169 11.02 -26.75 -5.42
CA TYR A 169 11.20 -28.17 -5.13
C TYR A 169 9.86 -28.91 -5.22
N ALA A 170 9.89 -30.21 -5.56
CA ALA A 170 8.67 -31.02 -5.58
C ALA A 170 8.15 -31.28 -4.16
N GLU A 171 9.08 -31.35 -3.20
CA GLU A 171 8.86 -31.58 -1.77
C GLU A 171 8.14 -30.40 -1.09
N GLU A 172 8.20 -29.21 -1.69
CA GLU A 172 7.49 -28.01 -1.21
C GLU A 172 6.03 -27.95 -1.68
N ILE A 173 5.62 -28.84 -2.60
CA ILE A 173 4.26 -28.87 -3.15
C ILE A 173 3.31 -29.41 -2.09
N GLU A 174 2.14 -28.79 -1.98
CA GLU A 174 1.15 -29.18 -0.98
C GLU A 174 0.69 -30.64 -1.18
N PRO A 175 0.52 -31.43 -0.09
CA PRO A 175 0.21 -32.85 -0.16
C PRO A 175 -1.01 -33.20 -1.02
N GLU A 176 -2.05 -32.37 -1.00
CA GLU A 176 -3.28 -32.56 -1.77
C GLU A 176 -3.02 -32.53 -3.28
N ILE A 177 -2.08 -31.71 -3.72
CA ILE A 177 -1.68 -31.60 -5.13
C ILE A 177 -0.81 -32.78 -5.53
N LEU A 178 0.09 -33.22 -4.64
CA LEU A 178 0.90 -34.42 -4.85
C LEU A 178 0.04 -35.69 -4.91
N GLU A 179 -1.00 -35.78 -4.09
CA GLU A 179 -1.93 -36.91 -4.07
C GLU A 179 -2.75 -36.98 -5.36
N ALA A 180 -3.20 -35.84 -5.88
CA ALA A 180 -4.00 -35.75 -7.12
C ALA A 180 -3.21 -36.05 -8.40
N ALA A 181 -1.88 -36.00 -8.38
CA ALA A 181 -1.04 -36.31 -9.54
C ALA A 181 -0.86 -37.82 -9.70
N ASP A 182 -1.10 -38.35 -10.89
CA ASP A 182 -0.91 -39.76 -11.25
C ASP A 182 0.58 -40.09 -11.45
N ILE A 183 1.39 -39.10 -11.84
CA ILE A 183 2.85 -39.19 -11.92
C ILE A 183 3.52 -37.89 -11.47
N ILE A 184 4.65 -38.01 -10.76
CA ILE A 184 5.47 -36.89 -10.33
C ILE A 184 6.89 -37.14 -10.80
N ILE A 185 7.44 -36.21 -11.57
CA ILE A 185 8.86 -36.21 -11.96
C ILE A 185 9.59 -35.23 -11.06
N ASN A 186 10.49 -35.71 -10.20
CA ASN A 186 11.25 -34.90 -9.27
C ASN A 186 12.71 -34.77 -9.71
N TYR A 187 13.09 -33.59 -10.22
CA TYR A 187 14.46 -33.26 -10.63
C TYR A 187 15.13 -32.27 -9.65
N GLY A 188 14.65 -32.18 -8.40
CA GLY A 188 15.18 -31.28 -7.39
C GLY A 188 14.88 -29.81 -7.67
N LYS A 189 15.81 -28.92 -7.28
CA LYS A 189 15.62 -27.45 -7.35
C LYS A 189 15.60 -26.94 -8.79
N GLN A 190 14.56 -26.20 -9.16
CA GLN A 190 14.46 -25.59 -10.50
C GLN A 190 15.32 -24.33 -10.66
N LYS A 191 15.86 -24.14 -11.87
CA LYS A 191 16.94 -23.16 -12.19
C LYS A 191 16.58 -21.71 -11.85
N TYR A 192 15.48 -21.20 -12.38
CA TYR A 192 15.05 -19.81 -12.25
C TYR A 192 14.08 -19.65 -11.09
N ASN A 193 14.61 -19.78 -9.87
CA ASN A 193 13.85 -19.64 -8.63
C ASN A 193 13.99 -18.27 -7.94
N THR A 194 14.93 -17.43 -8.38
CA THR A 194 15.22 -16.11 -7.81
C THR A 194 15.20 -15.04 -8.92
N PRO A 195 14.61 -13.84 -8.68
CA PRO A 195 13.91 -13.44 -7.45
C PRO A 195 12.53 -14.12 -7.29
N ARG A 196 11.97 -14.70 -8.35
CA ARG A 196 10.62 -15.28 -8.37
C ARG A 196 10.61 -16.65 -9.05
N THR A 197 9.85 -17.61 -8.51
CA THR A 197 9.62 -18.96 -9.05
C THR A 197 8.53 -18.97 -10.15
N SER A 198 8.53 -18.01 -11.06
CA SER A 198 7.53 -17.97 -12.14
C SER A 198 8.05 -17.20 -13.34
N SER A 199 7.62 -17.54 -14.55
CA SER A 199 8.02 -16.79 -15.75
C SER A 199 7.50 -15.36 -15.74
N SER A 200 8.29 -14.44 -16.29
CA SER A 200 7.78 -13.13 -16.69
C SER A 200 6.70 -13.32 -17.76
N MET A 201 5.66 -12.48 -17.76
CA MET A 201 4.57 -12.55 -18.74
C MET A 201 4.36 -11.22 -19.46
N ILE A 202 4.25 -11.27 -20.79
CA ILE A 202 4.07 -10.09 -21.66
C ILE A 202 2.86 -10.30 -22.56
N ASP A 203 1.98 -9.30 -22.64
CA ASP A 203 0.93 -9.21 -23.65
C ASP A 203 1.49 -8.55 -24.90
N PHE A 204 1.39 -9.23 -26.04
CA PHE A 204 1.99 -8.81 -27.30
C PHE A 204 1.00 -8.18 -28.29
N ARG A 205 -0.25 -7.86 -27.87
CA ARG A 205 -1.14 -7.01 -28.67
C ARG A 205 -0.69 -5.55 -28.67
N GLY A 206 -0.09 -5.14 -27.56
CA GLY A 206 0.71 -3.95 -27.38
C GLY A 206 1.68 -4.28 -26.26
N PRO A 207 2.99 -4.49 -26.54
CA PRO A 207 3.96 -5.03 -25.60
C PRO A 207 3.82 -4.39 -24.22
N SER A 208 3.26 -5.15 -23.28
CA SER A 208 2.98 -4.68 -21.92
C SER A 208 3.23 -5.78 -20.92
N LEU A 209 3.85 -5.41 -19.79
CA LEU A 209 4.16 -6.36 -18.73
C LEU A 209 2.88 -6.76 -17.99
N VAL A 210 2.61 -8.07 -17.96
CA VAL A 210 1.50 -8.65 -17.19
C VAL A 210 2.00 -9.21 -15.85
N ARG A 211 3.22 -9.75 -15.83
CA ARG A 211 3.80 -10.33 -14.61
C ARG A 211 5.33 -10.22 -14.57
N PHE A 212 5.87 -9.71 -13.47
CA PHE A 212 7.26 -9.82 -13.09
C PHE A 212 7.61 -11.27 -12.75
N GLY A 213 8.72 -11.78 -13.26
CA GLY A 213 9.13 -13.16 -13.05
C GLY A 213 10.61 -13.40 -13.34
N ALA A 214 10.95 -14.62 -13.70
CA ALA A 214 12.30 -15.02 -14.09
C ALA A 214 12.84 -14.14 -15.22
N CYS A 215 14.14 -13.80 -15.12
CA CYS A 215 14.90 -13.03 -16.10
C CYS A 215 14.30 -11.65 -16.44
N TYR A 216 13.47 -11.07 -15.56
CA TYR A 216 12.78 -9.82 -15.85
C TYR A 216 13.72 -8.63 -16.08
N ASP A 217 14.81 -8.57 -15.33
CA ASP A 217 15.89 -7.58 -15.49
C ASP A 217 16.47 -7.59 -16.92
N THR A 218 16.78 -8.77 -17.43
CA THR A 218 17.30 -8.98 -18.79
C THR A 218 16.23 -8.63 -19.83
N ILE A 219 14.99 -9.08 -19.63
CA ILE A 219 13.86 -8.75 -20.51
C ILE A 219 13.70 -7.23 -20.59
N ARG A 220 13.68 -6.52 -19.45
CA ARG A 220 13.49 -5.07 -19.40
C ARG A 220 14.60 -4.32 -20.14
N ASP A 221 15.87 -4.68 -19.92
CA ASP A 221 16.99 -4.03 -20.61
C ASP A 221 16.90 -4.23 -22.13
N VAL A 222 16.64 -5.46 -22.58
CA VAL A 222 16.49 -5.79 -23.99
C VAL A 222 15.34 -5.01 -24.64
N MET A 223 14.17 -5.01 -24.00
CA MET A 223 12.98 -4.33 -24.51
C MET A 223 13.17 -2.82 -24.62
N LYS A 224 13.82 -2.21 -23.63
CA LYS A 224 14.16 -0.78 -23.65
C LYS A 224 15.19 -0.47 -24.72
N ARG A 225 16.31 -1.19 -24.72
CA ARG A 225 17.50 -0.87 -25.54
C ARG A 225 17.30 -1.12 -27.02
N PHE A 226 16.68 -2.24 -27.39
CA PHE A 226 16.59 -2.68 -28.79
C PHE A 226 15.23 -2.38 -29.43
N TYR A 227 14.17 -2.23 -28.62
CA TYR A 227 12.81 -2.09 -29.13
C TYR A 227 12.10 -0.80 -28.68
N GLY A 228 12.73 0.01 -27.83
CA GLY A 228 12.17 1.26 -27.32
C GLY A 228 10.92 1.07 -26.44
N VAL A 229 10.74 -0.13 -25.87
CA VAL A 229 9.61 -0.44 -25.00
C VAL A 229 10.06 -0.35 -23.55
N GLU A 230 9.55 0.65 -22.82
CA GLU A 230 9.85 0.81 -21.40
C GLU A 230 8.89 -0.01 -20.54
N PHE A 231 9.45 -0.87 -19.70
CA PHE A 231 8.72 -1.59 -18.65
C PHE A 231 9.11 -1.08 -17.27
N PRO A 232 8.21 -1.17 -16.27
CA PRO A 232 8.45 -0.66 -14.91
C PRO A 232 9.60 -1.37 -14.17
N GLU A 233 10.10 -0.78 -13.09
CA GLU A 233 10.98 -1.49 -12.16
C GLU A 233 10.20 -2.63 -11.45
N ASP A 234 10.84 -3.79 -11.18
CA ASP A 234 10.22 -4.83 -10.34
C ASP A 234 10.23 -4.33 -8.89
N PRO A 235 9.07 -4.14 -8.24
CA PRO A 235 9.02 -3.66 -6.88
C PRO A 235 9.54 -4.68 -5.85
N GLY A 236 9.91 -5.89 -6.28
CA GLY A 236 10.41 -6.95 -5.42
C GLY A 236 9.33 -7.94 -4.99
N LYS A 237 9.75 -9.17 -4.67
CA LYS A 237 8.85 -10.27 -4.30
C LYS A 237 8.07 -9.98 -3.01
N ASP A 238 8.66 -9.26 -2.08
CA ASP A 238 8.04 -8.99 -0.79
C ASP A 238 6.96 -7.89 -0.92
N THR A 239 7.20 -6.88 -1.75
CA THR A 239 6.20 -5.85 -2.08
C THR A 239 5.06 -6.38 -2.95
N LEU A 240 5.38 -7.22 -3.95
CA LEU A 240 4.42 -7.75 -4.91
C LEU A 240 4.57 -9.27 -5.04
N PHE A 241 4.04 -10.05 -4.10
CA PHE A 241 4.25 -11.51 -4.06
C PHE A 241 3.90 -12.23 -5.37
N SER A 242 2.77 -11.89 -5.98
CA SER A 242 2.28 -12.55 -7.19
C SER A 242 3.08 -12.20 -8.46
N GLY A 243 3.82 -11.10 -8.43
CA GLY A 243 4.45 -10.47 -9.60
C GLY A 243 3.46 -9.83 -10.57
N HIS A 244 2.14 -9.82 -10.35
CA HIS A 244 1.20 -9.26 -11.33
C HIS A 244 1.25 -7.73 -11.34
N ALA A 245 1.59 -7.15 -12.49
CA ALA A 245 1.86 -5.71 -12.60
C ALA A 245 0.65 -4.82 -12.20
N THR A 246 -0.57 -5.31 -12.40
CA THR A 246 -1.80 -4.59 -12.01
C THR A 246 -2.03 -4.56 -10.49
N GLU A 247 -1.58 -5.58 -9.75
CA GLU A 247 -1.70 -5.61 -8.28
C GLU A 247 -0.74 -4.60 -7.63
N ALA A 248 0.39 -4.29 -8.28
CA ALA A 248 1.32 -3.25 -7.83
C ALA A 248 0.71 -1.85 -7.83
N GLN A 249 -0.24 -1.59 -8.73
CA GLN A 249 -0.92 -0.30 -8.88
C GLN A 249 -2.08 -0.15 -7.88
N ASN A 250 -2.60 -1.27 -7.36
CA ASN A 250 -3.80 -1.35 -6.55
C ASN A 250 -3.46 -1.57 -5.07
N LYS A 251 -3.26 -0.46 -4.36
CA LYS A 251 -2.67 -0.47 -3.00
C LYS A 251 -3.46 -1.27 -1.96
N ILE A 252 -4.80 -1.22 -1.98
CA ILE A 252 -5.61 -1.90 -0.97
C ILE A 252 -5.58 -3.42 -1.19
N GLU A 253 -5.57 -3.88 -2.44
CA GLU A 253 -5.33 -5.28 -2.79
C GLU A 253 -3.91 -5.74 -2.46
N ALA A 254 -2.91 -4.88 -2.65
CA ALA A 254 -1.55 -5.17 -2.23
C ALA A 254 -1.46 -5.35 -0.70
N LEU A 255 -2.12 -4.48 0.08
CA LEU A 255 -2.26 -4.63 1.54
C LEU A 255 -2.96 -5.94 1.90
N ALA A 256 -4.09 -6.24 1.28
CA ALA A 256 -4.83 -7.48 1.51
C ALA A 256 -4.01 -8.72 1.18
N THR A 257 -3.23 -8.69 0.10
CA THR A 257 -2.34 -9.78 -0.30
C THR A 257 -1.24 -10.02 0.72
N ARG A 258 -0.55 -8.97 1.18
CA ARG A 258 0.52 -9.09 2.19
C ARG A 258 0.01 -9.59 3.55
N THR A 259 -1.17 -9.13 3.93
CA THR A 259 -1.75 -9.44 5.24
C THR A 259 -2.54 -10.74 5.26
N GLY A 260 -3.14 -11.13 4.13
CA GLY A 260 -4.14 -12.19 4.03
C GLY A 260 -5.57 -11.72 4.31
N ALA A 261 -5.81 -10.40 4.44
CA ALA A 261 -7.15 -9.87 4.67
C ALA A 261 -8.09 -10.08 3.47
N ILE A 262 -9.37 -10.27 3.76
CA ILE A 262 -10.44 -10.30 2.77
C ILE A 262 -11.03 -8.90 2.65
N ILE A 263 -11.06 -8.34 1.43
CA ILE A 263 -11.66 -7.03 1.18
C ILE A 263 -13.13 -7.21 0.81
N HIS A 264 -14.02 -6.60 1.59
CA HIS A 264 -15.43 -6.45 1.22
C HIS A 264 -15.67 -5.08 0.59
N TRP A 265 -15.84 -5.05 -0.72
CA TRP A 265 -16.09 -3.80 -1.46
C TRP A 265 -17.52 -3.33 -1.26
N ARG A 266 -17.69 -2.17 -0.62
CA ARG A 266 -19.00 -1.58 -0.27
C ARG A 266 -19.20 -0.23 -0.99
N PRO A 267 -19.79 -0.23 -2.21
CA PRO A 267 -20.14 1.01 -2.89
C PRO A 267 -21.15 1.82 -2.07
N VAL A 268 -20.88 3.10 -1.86
CA VAL A 268 -21.74 4.03 -1.12
C VAL A 268 -21.93 5.33 -1.89
N LEU A 269 -23.02 6.05 -1.62
CA LEU A 269 -23.30 7.32 -2.25
C LEU A 269 -22.83 8.50 -1.37
N LEU A 270 -21.69 9.09 -1.71
CA LEU A 270 -21.08 10.19 -0.94
C LEU A 270 -22.04 11.36 -0.67
N GLY A 271 -22.79 11.80 -1.69
CA GLY A 271 -23.77 12.88 -1.52
C GLY A 271 -24.89 12.56 -0.51
N ALA A 272 -25.24 11.28 -0.34
CA ALA A 272 -26.20 10.87 0.68
C ALA A 272 -25.57 10.81 2.09
N ILE A 273 -24.29 10.47 2.22
CA ILE A 273 -23.55 10.60 3.49
C ILE A 273 -23.52 12.07 3.93
N TYR A 274 -23.21 12.99 3.03
CA TYR A 274 -23.19 14.42 3.36
C TYR A 274 -24.55 14.94 3.82
N ARG A 275 -25.64 14.55 3.15
CA ARG A 275 -27.00 14.91 3.59
C ARG A 275 -27.33 14.30 4.95
N ALA A 276 -27.09 13.00 5.15
CA ALA A 276 -27.42 12.30 6.40
C ALA A 276 -26.64 12.85 7.61
N THR A 277 -25.44 13.39 7.38
CA THR A 277 -24.58 13.92 8.44
C THR A 277 -24.66 15.44 8.59
N ASN A 278 -25.53 16.12 7.84
CA ASN A 278 -25.60 17.58 7.76
C ASN A 278 -24.23 18.22 7.50
N ALA A 279 -23.43 17.59 6.63
CA ALA A 279 -22.12 18.08 6.25
C ALA A 279 -22.26 19.34 5.38
N PRO A 280 -21.66 20.49 5.76
CA PRO A 280 -21.68 21.69 4.93
C PRO A 280 -20.87 21.49 3.63
N GLN A 281 -19.86 20.61 3.65
CA GLN A 281 -19.06 20.29 2.47
C GLN A 281 -19.83 19.45 1.44
N GLY A 282 -19.70 19.82 0.16
CA GLY A 282 -20.13 18.98 -0.96
C GLY A 282 -21.65 18.81 -1.15
N ALA A 283 -22.49 19.54 -0.40
CA ALA A 283 -23.95 19.46 -0.55
C ALA A 283 -24.45 19.92 -1.92
N ALA A 284 -23.73 20.84 -2.58
CA ALA A 284 -24.04 21.39 -3.91
C ALA A 284 -22.84 21.35 -4.90
N GLY A 285 -21.74 20.66 -4.56
CA GLY A 285 -20.49 20.73 -5.32
C GLY A 285 -19.39 19.82 -4.76
N SER A 286 -18.13 20.22 -4.96
CA SER A 286 -16.97 19.53 -4.39
C SER A 286 -16.81 19.82 -2.90
N ALA A 287 -16.20 18.89 -2.16
CA ALA A 287 -15.85 19.11 -0.77
C ALA A 287 -14.85 20.27 -0.58
N SER A 288 -14.06 20.60 -1.62
CA SER A 288 -13.10 21.71 -1.60
C SER A 288 -13.74 23.09 -1.73
N ASP A 289 -15.02 23.17 -2.11
CA ASP A 289 -15.67 24.46 -2.40
C ASP A 289 -15.93 25.28 -1.14
N VAL A 290 -15.90 24.64 0.04
CA VAL A 290 -15.98 25.32 1.34
C VAL A 290 -14.61 25.75 1.87
N PHE A 291 -13.52 25.51 1.14
CA PHE A 291 -12.19 25.93 1.58
C PHE A 291 -11.91 27.38 1.19
N ASN A 292 -11.26 28.13 2.08
CA ASN A 292 -10.68 29.42 1.70
C ASN A 292 -9.58 29.22 0.63
N PRO A 293 -9.25 30.27 -0.16
CA PRO A 293 -8.29 30.16 -1.27
C PRO A 293 -6.93 29.58 -0.87
N THR A 294 -6.39 29.97 0.28
CA THR A 294 -5.09 29.48 0.78
C THR A 294 -5.13 27.98 1.06
N LYS A 295 -6.15 27.51 1.79
CA LYS A 295 -6.34 26.09 2.07
C LYS A 295 -6.59 25.28 0.79
N LYS A 296 -7.37 25.82 -0.15
CA LYS A 296 -7.62 25.17 -1.45
C LYS A 296 -6.32 25.00 -2.22
N SER A 297 -5.48 26.03 -2.29
CA SER A 297 -4.18 26.00 -2.97
C SER A 297 -3.25 24.92 -2.40
N ILE A 298 -3.02 24.91 -1.09
CA ILE A 298 -2.10 23.93 -0.48
C ILE A 298 -2.62 22.50 -0.56
N THR A 299 -3.94 22.28 -0.39
CA THR A 299 -4.54 20.94 -0.52
C THR A 299 -4.44 20.43 -1.96
N SER A 300 -4.65 21.29 -2.96
CA SER A 300 -4.46 20.92 -4.38
C SER A 300 -3.01 20.55 -4.68
N ARG A 301 -2.04 21.29 -4.14
CA ARG A 301 -0.60 20.99 -4.32
C ARG A 301 -0.21 19.68 -3.65
N ALA A 302 -0.68 19.44 -2.42
CA ALA A 302 -0.49 18.18 -1.71
C ALA A 302 -1.12 16.97 -2.45
N PHE A 303 -2.31 17.15 -3.04
CA PHE A 303 -2.93 16.13 -3.89
C PHE A 303 -2.10 15.79 -5.12
N GLN A 304 -1.58 16.80 -5.83
CA GLN A 304 -0.68 16.58 -6.98
C GLN A 304 0.62 15.89 -6.56
N LEU A 305 1.17 16.26 -5.40
CA LEU A 305 2.34 15.59 -4.83
C LEU A 305 2.04 14.12 -4.51
N THR A 306 0.86 13.83 -3.94
CA THR A 306 0.39 12.47 -3.62
C THR A 306 0.28 11.61 -4.88
N ILE A 307 -0.31 12.14 -5.96
CA ILE A 307 -0.40 11.46 -7.26
C ILE A 307 0.99 11.08 -7.77
N LYS A 308 1.91 12.05 -7.82
CA LYS A 308 3.29 11.84 -8.29
C LYS A 308 4.04 10.85 -7.41
N ARG A 309 4.00 11.06 -6.10
CA ARG A 309 4.65 10.22 -5.09
C ARG A 309 4.13 8.80 -5.11
N HIS A 310 2.94 8.53 -5.63
CA HIS A 310 2.40 7.18 -5.73
C HIS A 310 2.36 6.63 -7.16
N GLY A 311 2.88 7.36 -8.15
CA GLY A 311 2.88 6.92 -9.55
C GLY A 311 1.49 6.65 -10.09
N LEU A 312 0.48 7.38 -9.60
CA LEU A 312 -0.91 7.15 -9.99
C LEU A 312 -1.20 7.83 -11.34
N PRO A 313 -1.79 7.13 -12.32
CA PRO A 313 -2.31 7.80 -13.51
C PRO A 313 -3.47 8.71 -13.08
N HIS A 314 -3.41 9.98 -13.49
CA HIS A 314 -4.46 10.96 -13.18
C HIS A 314 -4.67 11.89 -14.36
N ASN A 315 -5.93 12.09 -14.71
CA ASN A 315 -6.39 13.06 -15.68
C ASN A 315 -7.73 13.60 -15.19
N GLU A 316 -7.72 14.83 -14.66
CA GLU A 316 -8.91 15.45 -14.11
C GLU A 316 -10.01 15.53 -15.20
N PRO A 317 -11.22 15.02 -14.94
CA PRO A 317 -12.29 15.08 -15.93
C PRO A 317 -12.64 16.55 -16.26
N PRO A 318 -12.97 16.89 -17.53
CA PRO A 318 -13.26 18.27 -17.92
C PRO A 318 -14.42 18.93 -17.15
N ARG A 319 -15.31 18.11 -16.60
CA ARG A 319 -16.38 18.52 -15.69
C ARG A 319 -16.38 17.61 -14.47
N HIS A 320 -16.32 18.20 -13.28
CA HIS A 320 -16.42 17.51 -12.00
C HIS A 320 -17.29 18.35 -11.04
N PRO A 321 -18.16 17.74 -10.22
CA PRO A 321 -18.47 16.30 -10.12
C PRO A 321 -19.50 15.80 -11.14
N HIS A 322 -19.50 14.48 -11.43
CA HIS A 322 -20.54 13.79 -12.19
C HIS A 322 -21.48 12.98 -11.29
N LYS A 323 -22.69 12.68 -11.80
CA LYS A 323 -23.64 11.79 -11.12
C LYS A 323 -23.16 10.34 -11.21
N THR A 324 -22.93 9.70 -10.07
CA THR A 324 -22.37 8.33 -9.99
C THR A 324 -23.39 7.24 -9.63
N THR A 325 -24.67 7.58 -9.46
CA THR A 325 -25.69 6.63 -8.98
C THR A 325 -25.85 5.41 -9.88
N ALA A 326 -25.78 5.59 -11.20
CA ALA A 326 -25.89 4.49 -12.16
C ALA A 326 -24.70 3.52 -12.02
N ALA A 327 -23.47 4.05 -12.02
CA ALA A 327 -22.26 3.27 -11.78
C ALA A 327 -22.30 2.50 -10.46
N LEU A 328 -22.72 3.15 -9.36
CA LEU A 328 -22.82 2.52 -8.03
C LEU A 328 -23.89 1.41 -7.99
N ARG A 329 -25.04 1.60 -8.63
CA ARG A 329 -26.09 0.57 -8.73
C ARG A 329 -25.64 -0.62 -9.57
N LEU A 330 -24.90 -0.36 -10.66
CA LEU A 330 -24.32 -1.41 -11.49
C LEU A 330 -23.37 -2.32 -10.70
N LEU A 331 -22.58 -1.76 -9.78
CA LEU A 331 -21.72 -2.53 -8.86
C LEU A 331 -22.51 -3.45 -7.90
N TYR A 332 -23.79 -3.16 -7.64
CA TYR A 332 -24.70 -4.01 -6.86
C TYR A 332 -25.53 -4.98 -7.71
N PHE A 333 -25.56 -4.77 -9.04
CA PHE A 333 -26.17 -5.68 -10.00
C PHE A 333 -25.29 -6.91 -10.26
N ILE A 334 -23.98 -6.71 -10.38
CA ILE A 334 -23.01 -7.78 -10.66
C ILE A 334 -22.67 -8.63 -9.42
N ALA A 335 -22.00 -9.76 -9.64
CA ALA A 335 -21.51 -10.62 -8.57
C ALA A 335 -20.48 -9.89 -7.68
N GLU A 336 -20.46 -10.19 -6.39
CA GLU A 336 -19.54 -9.52 -5.45
C GLU A 336 -18.07 -9.74 -5.81
N ASN A 337 -17.70 -10.93 -6.30
CA ASN A 337 -16.35 -11.24 -6.74
C ASN A 337 -15.92 -10.46 -8.00
N ASP A 338 -16.86 -9.97 -8.81
CA ASP A 338 -16.59 -9.16 -10.01
C ASP A 338 -16.52 -7.66 -9.70
N ARG A 339 -17.03 -7.25 -8.53
CA ARG A 339 -17.14 -5.85 -8.10
C ARG A 339 -15.81 -5.09 -8.11
N PRO A 340 -14.68 -5.67 -7.66
CA PRO A 340 -13.39 -4.96 -7.70
C PRO A 340 -12.98 -4.62 -9.14
N ALA A 341 -13.08 -5.59 -10.05
CA ALA A 341 -12.67 -5.41 -11.44
C ALA A 341 -13.49 -4.32 -12.15
N LEU A 342 -14.82 -4.31 -11.95
CA LEU A 342 -15.66 -3.25 -12.50
C LEU A 342 -15.41 -1.89 -11.82
N THR A 343 -15.11 -1.87 -10.52
CA THR A 343 -14.76 -0.65 -9.79
C THR A 343 -13.51 -0.01 -10.38
N HIS A 344 -12.45 -0.80 -10.64
CA HIS A 344 -11.23 -0.32 -11.31
C HIS A 344 -11.49 0.23 -12.70
N ALA A 345 -12.30 -0.47 -13.51
CA ALA A 345 -12.66 0.00 -14.84
C ALA A 345 -13.44 1.33 -14.80
N LEU A 346 -14.34 1.50 -13.84
CA LEU A 346 -15.09 2.76 -13.65
C LEU A 346 -14.20 3.90 -13.15
N TYR A 347 -13.27 3.63 -12.22
CA TYR A 347 -12.29 4.63 -11.76
C TYR A 347 -11.35 5.05 -12.88
N LYS A 348 -10.84 4.10 -13.69
CA LYS A 348 -10.04 4.38 -14.89
C LYS A 348 -10.82 5.24 -15.88
N ALA A 349 -12.06 4.87 -16.19
CA ALA A 349 -12.91 5.65 -17.09
C ALA A 349 -13.08 7.09 -16.59
N TYR A 350 -13.29 7.29 -15.28
CA TYR A 350 -13.55 8.62 -14.74
C TYR A 350 -12.27 9.46 -14.56
N TRP A 351 -11.27 8.93 -13.84
CA TRP A 351 -10.11 9.67 -13.33
C TRP A 351 -8.85 9.55 -14.20
N VAL A 352 -8.87 8.71 -15.24
CA VAL A 352 -7.75 8.55 -16.18
C VAL A 352 -8.19 8.90 -17.60
N GLU A 353 -9.38 8.47 -18.00
CA GLU A 353 -9.90 8.73 -19.34
C GLU A 353 -10.82 9.97 -19.41
N GLY A 354 -11.12 10.61 -18.27
CA GLY A 354 -11.95 11.82 -18.21
C GLY A 354 -13.41 11.62 -18.66
N ARG A 355 -13.92 10.38 -18.64
CA ARG A 355 -15.28 10.03 -19.10
C ARG A 355 -16.33 10.22 -18.02
N ASN A 356 -17.55 10.49 -18.46
CA ASN A 356 -18.71 10.59 -17.58
C ASN A 356 -19.29 9.20 -17.26
N VAL A 357 -19.09 8.75 -16.02
CA VAL A 357 -19.63 7.47 -15.50
C VAL A 357 -21.14 7.50 -15.20
N GLY A 358 -21.82 8.61 -15.47
CA GLY A 358 -23.28 8.68 -15.52
C GLY A 358 -23.89 8.26 -16.86
N GLU A 359 -23.08 8.10 -17.91
CA GLU A 359 -23.54 7.79 -19.26
C GLU A 359 -23.51 6.29 -19.56
N ARG A 360 -24.55 5.79 -20.25
CA ARG A 360 -24.70 4.38 -20.61
C ARG A 360 -23.50 3.84 -21.40
N GLU A 361 -23.01 4.60 -22.38
CA GLU A 361 -21.88 4.17 -23.21
C GLU A 361 -20.60 3.97 -22.40
N THR A 362 -20.32 4.86 -21.45
CA THR A 362 -19.19 4.73 -20.52
C THR A 362 -19.35 3.48 -19.64
N LEU A 363 -20.56 3.19 -19.15
CA LEU A 363 -20.83 1.99 -18.36
C LEU A 363 -20.64 0.70 -19.18
N LEU A 364 -21.15 0.67 -20.42
CA LEU A 364 -20.97 -0.47 -21.33
C LEU A 364 -19.50 -0.74 -21.62
N ARG A 365 -18.72 0.32 -21.85
CA ARG A 365 -17.28 0.22 -22.05
C ARG A 365 -16.58 -0.33 -20.80
N ALA A 366 -16.86 0.23 -19.63
CA ALA A 366 -16.27 -0.24 -18.37
C ALA A 366 -16.61 -1.72 -18.10
N VAL A 367 -17.84 -2.15 -18.39
CA VAL A 367 -18.26 -3.55 -18.27
C VAL A 367 -17.50 -4.47 -19.22
N ARG A 368 -17.28 -4.06 -20.48
CA ARG A 368 -16.48 -4.82 -21.44
C ARG A 368 -15.02 -4.93 -21.01
N GLU A 369 -14.43 -3.84 -20.49
CA GLU A 369 -13.04 -3.81 -20.02
C GLU A 369 -12.82 -4.59 -18.71
N ALA A 370 -13.82 -4.64 -17.82
CA ALA A 370 -13.70 -5.21 -16.48
C ALA A 370 -13.60 -6.75 -16.43
N LYS A 371 -13.80 -7.45 -17.56
CA LYS A 371 -13.67 -8.92 -17.68
C LYS A 371 -14.46 -9.69 -16.60
N ILE A 372 -15.69 -9.24 -16.33
CA ILE A 372 -16.58 -9.78 -15.30
C ILE A 372 -17.34 -11.02 -15.78
N SER A 373 -17.86 -11.81 -14.84
CA SER A 373 -18.75 -12.93 -15.15
C SER A 373 -20.09 -12.45 -15.73
N LYS A 374 -20.77 -13.34 -16.47
CA LYS A 374 -22.10 -13.11 -17.08
C LYS A 374 -22.17 -11.82 -17.93
N LEU A 375 -21.08 -11.48 -18.64
CA LEU A 375 -20.94 -10.25 -19.42
C LEU A 375 -22.17 -9.92 -20.28
N GLY A 376 -22.71 -10.90 -21.03
CA GLY A 376 -23.89 -10.68 -21.88
C GLY A 376 -25.14 -10.24 -21.11
N SER A 377 -25.40 -10.83 -19.93
CA SER A 377 -26.51 -10.44 -19.05
C SER A 377 -26.30 -9.05 -18.46
N VAL A 378 -25.07 -8.69 -18.10
CA VAL A 378 -24.77 -7.35 -17.57
C VAL A 378 -24.91 -6.29 -18.66
N ILE A 379 -24.43 -6.56 -19.88
CA ILE A 379 -24.61 -5.68 -21.04
C ILE A 379 -26.11 -5.49 -21.33
N HIS A 380 -26.89 -6.58 -21.35
CA HIS A 380 -28.33 -6.50 -21.54
C HIS A 380 -28.99 -5.63 -20.46
N ALA A 381 -28.63 -5.84 -19.18
CA ALA A 381 -29.15 -5.05 -18.08
C ALA A 381 -28.83 -3.55 -18.22
N VAL A 382 -27.64 -3.19 -18.70
CA VAL A 382 -27.27 -1.79 -18.96
C VAL A 382 -28.09 -1.17 -20.11
N HIS A 383 -28.41 -1.95 -21.15
CA HIS A 383 -29.30 -1.50 -22.23
C HIS A 383 -30.76 -1.36 -21.78
N SER A 384 -31.28 -2.35 -21.07
CA SER A 384 -32.67 -2.38 -20.60
C SER A 384 -32.95 -1.46 -19.39
N GLY A 385 -31.90 -1.09 -18.65
CA GLY A 385 -32.01 -0.31 -17.41
C GLY A 385 -32.32 -1.16 -16.16
N GLU A 386 -32.32 -2.50 -16.28
CA GLU A 386 -32.62 -3.42 -15.17
C GLU A 386 -31.70 -3.20 -13.95
N PHE A 387 -30.44 -2.83 -14.17
CA PHE A 387 -29.47 -2.56 -13.10
C PHE A 387 -29.84 -1.36 -12.22
N GLU A 388 -30.78 -0.52 -12.66
CA GLU A 388 -31.33 0.58 -11.88
C GLU A 388 -32.56 0.20 -11.05
N GLY A 389 -32.93 -1.08 -11.03
CA GLY A 389 -34.09 -1.60 -10.31
C GLY A 389 -34.07 -1.39 -8.80
N GLU A 390 -35.22 -1.60 -8.17
CA GLU A 390 -35.45 -1.38 -6.74
C GLU A 390 -34.46 -2.15 -5.85
N LYS A 391 -34.10 -3.37 -6.25
CA LYS A 391 -33.13 -4.21 -5.52
C LYS A 391 -31.77 -3.53 -5.38
N GLN A 392 -31.23 -2.96 -6.47
CA GLN A 392 -29.92 -2.30 -6.48
C GLN A 392 -29.96 -0.95 -5.76
N ARG A 393 -31.09 -0.23 -5.86
CA ARG A 393 -31.34 1.01 -5.11
C ARG A 393 -31.28 0.76 -3.61
N ARG A 394 -32.06 -0.19 -3.10
CA ARG A 394 -32.08 -0.55 -1.67
C ARG A 394 -30.73 -1.04 -1.15
N LYS A 395 -29.98 -1.80 -1.96
CA LYS A 395 -28.61 -2.22 -1.58
C LYS A 395 -27.66 -1.03 -1.41
N LEU A 396 -27.71 -0.06 -2.33
CA LEU A 396 -26.90 1.15 -2.24
C LEU A 396 -27.31 2.03 -1.06
N GLU A 397 -28.60 2.18 -0.81
CA GLU A 397 -29.15 2.90 0.34
C GLU A 397 -28.71 2.25 1.65
N SER A 398 -28.95 0.95 1.81
CA SER A 398 -28.55 0.17 2.99
C SER A 398 -27.05 0.24 3.26
N SER A 399 -26.21 0.12 2.23
CA SER A 399 -24.76 0.26 2.41
C SER A 399 -24.33 1.68 2.77
N THR A 400 -25.04 2.69 2.28
CA THR A 400 -24.75 4.09 2.61
C THR A 400 -25.18 4.40 4.04
N GLU A 401 -26.34 3.90 4.48
CA GLU A 401 -26.80 3.99 5.87
C GLU A 401 -25.86 3.28 6.83
N ASP A 402 -25.37 2.10 6.47
CA ASP A 402 -24.38 1.36 7.28
C ASP A 402 -23.07 2.16 7.42
N ALA A 403 -22.58 2.81 6.37
CA ALA A 403 -21.42 3.69 6.45
C ALA A 403 -21.66 4.92 7.37
N VAL A 404 -22.85 5.52 7.31
CA VAL A 404 -23.24 6.62 8.21
C VAL A 404 -23.30 6.14 9.66
N LYS A 405 -23.95 4.99 9.91
CA LYS A 405 -24.06 4.38 11.25
C LYS A 405 -22.70 4.03 11.86
N ARG A 406 -21.73 3.63 11.03
CA ARG A 406 -20.33 3.37 11.44
C ARG A 406 -19.51 4.66 11.64
N GLY A 407 -20.11 5.83 11.47
CA GLY A 407 -19.51 7.13 11.74
C GLY A 407 -18.73 7.74 10.58
N SER A 408 -18.89 7.26 9.34
CA SER A 408 -18.11 7.75 8.21
C SER A 408 -18.44 9.19 7.84
N PRO A 409 -17.47 10.13 7.88
CA PRO A 409 -17.71 11.51 7.46
C PRO A 409 -17.58 11.71 5.94
N GLY A 410 -17.15 10.70 5.21
CA GLY A 410 -16.90 10.74 3.77
C GLY A 410 -16.40 9.40 3.21
N VAL A 411 -15.66 9.45 2.10
CA VAL A 411 -15.05 8.27 1.44
C VAL A 411 -13.61 8.58 1.03
N PRO A 412 -12.74 7.56 0.84
CA PRO A 412 -12.95 6.15 1.22
C PRO A 412 -12.95 5.95 2.74
N GLY A 413 -13.62 4.91 3.23
CA GLY A 413 -13.61 4.50 4.63
C GLY A 413 -13.38 3.00 4.75
N PHE A 414 -12.51 2.59 5.67
CA PHE A 414 -12.14 1.22 5.97
C PHE A 414 -12.69 0.82 7.34
N TRP A 415 -13.56 -0.17 7.36
CA TRP A 415 -14.12 -0.69 8.60
C TRP A 415 -13.51 -2.06 8.94
N ILE A 416 -12.91 -2.17 10.11
CA ILE A 416 -12.37 -3.44 10.63
C ILE A 416 -13.30 -3.93 11.73
N GLY A 417 -14.16 -4.89 11.41
CA GLY A 417 -15.22 -5.37 12.32
C GLY A 417 -14.70 -6.13 13.54
N ASP A 418 -13.55 -6.78 13.41
CA ASP A 418 -12.95 -7.58 14.49
C ASP A 418 -11.93 -6.82 15.32
N GLU A 419 -11.64 -5.55 15.00
CA GLU A 419 -10.79 -4.74 15.85
C GLU A 419 -11.45 -4.54 17.21
N ILE A 420 -10.70 -4.90 18.25
CA ILE A 420 -11.03 -4.58 19.63
C ILE A 420 -10.06 -3.51 20.09
N TRP A 421 -10.59 -2.45 20.69
CA TRP A 421 -9.81 -1.30 21.14
C TRP A 421 -10.44 -0.65 22.36
N THR A 422 -9.66 0.13 23.10
CA THR A 422 -10.12 0.83 24.30
C THR A 422 -10.29 2.31 24.00
N ASP A 423 -11.48 2.84 24.25
CA ASP A 423 -11.71 4.28 24.08
C ASP A 423 -11.07 5.10 25.22
N ARG A 424 -11.11 6.41 25.08
CA ARG A 424 -10.52 7.35 26.04
C ARG A 424 -11.13 7.27 27.45
N ASP A 425 -12.36 6.78 27.56
CA ASP A 425 -13.07 6.63 28.83
C ASP A 425 -12.77 5.26 29.46
N GLY A 426 -11.85 4.48 28.86
CA GLY A 426 -11.46 3.15 29.31
C GLY A 426 -12.41 2.04 28.86
N ALA A 427 -13.41 2.36 28.03
CA ALA A 427 -14.41 1.38 27.60
C ALA A 427 -13.92 0.59 26.39
N ARG A 428 -14.00 -0.74 26.49
CA ARG A 428 -13.67 -1.65 25.40
C ARG A 428 -14.73 -1.59 24.29
N LYS A 429 -14.30 -1.36 23.06
CA LYS A 429 -15.12 -1.28 21.84
C LYS A 429 -14.76 -2.40 20.87
N LYS A 430 -15.70 -2.75 20.02
CA LYS A 430 -15.50 -3.67 18.88
C LYS A 430 -15.93 -2.97 17.59
N GLY A 431 -15.13 -3.13 16.55
CA GLY A 431 -15.32 -2.45 15.27
C GLY A 431 -14.71 -1.06 15.30
N ARG A 432 -13.94 -0.73 14.27
CA ARG A 432 -13.36 0.62 14.12
C ARG A 432 -13.33 1.06 12.67
N LEU A 433 -13.53 2.37 12.48
CA LEU A 433 -13.46 3.06 11.21
C LEU A 433 -12.12 3.79 11.07
N TYR A 434 -11.50 3.65 9.90
CA TYR A 434 -10.41 4.50 9.41
C TYR A 434 -10.86 5.20 8.13
N TRP A 435 -10.83 6.52 8.10
CA TRP A 435 -11.27 7.33 6.96
C TRP A 435 -10.08 7.97 6.26
N GLY A 436 -10.06 7.89 4.93
CA GLY A 436 -8.98 8.40 4.09
C GLY A 436 -7.96 7.33 3.72
N GLN A 437 -7.39 7.46 2.51
CA GLN A 437 -6.36 6.55 1.99
C GLN A 437 -5.04 6.64 2.76
N ASP A 438 -4.78 7.80 3.35
CA ASP A 438 -3.66 8.11 4.24
C ASP A 438 -3.69 7.31 5.55
N ARG A 439 -4.82 6.66 5.89
CA ARG A 439 -4.94 5.78 7.08
C ARG A 439 -4.77 4.31 6.79
N MET A 440 -4.43 3.95 5.56
CA MET A 440 -4.06 2.57 5.20
C MET A 440 -2.92 1.97 6.07
N PRO A 441 -1.89 2.72 6.51
CA PRO A 441 -0.88 2.17 7.42
C PRO A 441 -1.47 1.67 8.75
N PHE A 442 -2.49 2.35 9.28
CA PHE A 442 -3.20 1.92 10.49
C PHE A 442 -4.01 0.66 10.22
N VAL A 443 -4.70 0.63 9.09
CA VAL A 443 -5.43 -0.56 8.62
C VAL A 443 -4.48 -1.76 8.49
N GLU A 444 -3.31 -1.60 7.86
CA GLU A 444 -2.32 -2.67 7.71
C GLU A 444 -1.81 -3.15 9.06
N ALA A 445 -1.46 -2.24 9.98
CA ALA A 445 -0.98 -2.61 11.31
C ALA A 445 -2.03 -3.37 12.13
N VAL A 446 -3.28 -2.92 12.13
CA VAL A 446 -4.35 -3.58 12.87
C VAL A 446 -4.66 -4.96 12.30
N VAL A 447 -4.70 -5.09 10.97
CA VAL A 447 -4.92 -6.39 10.33
C VAL A 447 -3.77 -7.35 10.66
N LEU A 448 -2.52 -6.87 10.65
CA LEU A 448 -1.37 -7.69 11.07
C LEU A 448 -1.47 -8.09 12.55
N ALA A 449 -1.87 -7.18 13.44
CA ALA A 449 -2.09 -7.49 14.85
C ALA A 449 -3.17 -8.58 15.02
N LEU A 450 -4.31 -8.43 14.34
CA LEU A 450 -5.41 -9.41 14.39
C LEU A 450 -5.00 -10.79 13.85
N LYS A 451 -4.17 -10.84 12.81
CA LYS A 451 -3.62 -12.08 12.25
C LYS A 451 -2.83 -12.88 13.30
N ASP A 452 -2.13 -12.18 14.20
CA ASP A 452 -1.34 -12.77 15.27
C ASP A 452 -2.14 -12.93 16.58
N GLY A 453 -3.47 -12.82 16.51
CA GLY A 453 -4.37 -12.96 17.66
C GLY A 453 -4.32 -11.79 18.66
N LYS A 454 -3.79 -10.63 18.24
CA LYS A 454 -3.68 -9.41 19.04
C LYS A 454 -4.84 -8.46 18.77
N SER A 455 -4.99 -7.47 19.65
CA SER A 455 -6.01 -6.41 19.53
C SER A 455 -5.46 -5.13 18.88
N GLY A 456 -6.35 -4.18 18.57
CA GLY A 456 -5.97 -2.87 18.03
C GLY A 456 -5.18 -2.00 19.02
N ASP A 457 -5.17 -2.33 20.32
CA ASP A 457 -4.39 -1.64 21.34
C ASP A 457 -2.93 -2.15 21.43
N GLU A 458 -2.61 -3.25 20.73
CA GLU A 458 -1.33 -3.95 20.81
C GLU A 458 -0.45 -3.76 19.57
N LEU A 459 -0.57 -2.61 18.89
CA LEU A 459 0.14 -2.34 17.63
C LEU A 459 1.67 -2.47 17.77
N SER A 460 2.25 -2.21 18.93
CA SER A 460 3.69 -2.34 19.16
C SER A 460 4.19 -3.78 19.08
N GLN A 461 3.29 -4.77 19.25
CA GLN A 461 3.61 -6.19 19.20
C GLN A 461 3.57 -6.75 17.76
N VAL A 462 3.17 -5.95 16.77
CA VAL A 462 3.23 -6.35 15.37
C VAL A 462 4.70 -6.62 15.01
N PRO A 463 5.05 -7.81 14.47
CA PRO A 463 6.46 -8.16 14.19
C PRO A 463 7.15 -7.23 13.20
N ARG A 464 6.37 -6.56 12.34
CA ARG A 464 6.87 -5.62 11.34
C ARG A 464 7.06 -4.22 11.98
N PRO A 465 8.18 -3.53 11.71
CA PRO A 465 8.37 -2.15 12.15
C PRO A 465 7.26 -1.25 11.61
N LEU A 466 6.49 -0.59 12.48
CA LEU A 466 5.32 0.20 12.11
C LEU A 466 5.68 1.34 11.16
N ARG A 467 6.84 1.99 11.33
CA ARG A 467 7.32 3.02 10.38
C ARG A 467 7.45 2.52 8.94
N SER A 468 7.78 1.24 8.74
CA SER A 468 7.91 0.65 7.40
C SER A 468 6.57 0.54 6.67
N LEU A 469 5.44 0.62 7.39
CA LEU A 469 4.09 0.59 6.82
C LEU A 469 3.70 1.89 6.12
N PHE A 470 4.37 3.00 6.44
CA PHE A 470 4.21 4.23 5.68
C PHE A 470 4.97 4.13 4.36
N PRO A 471 4.32 4.43 3.22
CA PRO A 471 5.03 4.51 1.95
C PRO A 471 6.13 5.57 2.03
N ARG A 472 7.32 5.27 1.52
CA ARG A 472 8.49 6.16 1.40
C ARG A 472 9.03 6.10 -0.03
N ALA A 473 9.34 7.26 -0.60
CA ALA A 473 10.05 7.37 -1.87
C ALA A 473 11.56 7.10 -1.69
N ILE A 474 12.08 7.40 -0.49
CA ILE A 474 13.46 7.12 -0.10
C ILE A 474 13.44 6.34 1.22
N HIS A 475 13.89 5.09 1.17
CA HIS A 475 13.86 4.18 2.33
C HIS A 475 15.01 4.41 3.32
N GLN A 476 16.11 5.04 2.87
CA GLN A 476 17.20 5.42 3.76
C GLN A 476 16.81 6.60 4.67
N SER A 477 17.20 6.53 5.94
CA SER A 477 17.03 7.61 6.91
C SER A 477 18.34 8.40 7.07
N SER A 478 18.85 8.94 5.96
CA SER A 478 20.10 9.70 5.94
C SER A 478 20.01 10.87 4.97
N ILE A 479 20.63 11.99 5.33
CA ILE A 479 20.81 13.13 4.43
C ILE A 479 21.96 12.80 3.46
N PRO A 480 21.88 13.14 2.15
CA PRO A 480 23.00 12.99 1.21
C PRO A 480 24.31 13.57 1.75
N ALA A 481 25.43 12.86 1.60
CA ALA A 481 26.66 13.11 2.37
C ALA A 481 27.25 14.54 2.22
N ASN A 482 27.02 15.18 1.09
CA ASN A 482 27.49 16.53 0.75
C ASN A 482 26.47 17.63 1.07
N GLU A 483 25.39 17.33 1.79
CA GLU A 483 24.31 18.26 2.09
C GLU A 483 24.02 18.41 3.58
N GLU A 484 23.46 19.56 3.93
CA GLU A 484 22.80 19.83 5.20
C GLU A 484 21.34 20.21 4.93
N VAL A 485 20.46 19.91 5.88
CA VAL A 485 19.02 20.13 5.75
C VAL A 485 18.53 21.01 6.90
N LYS A 486 17.72 22.01 6.61
CA LYS A 486 16.98 22.79 7.60
C LYS A 486 15.49 22.50 7.48
N LEU A 487 14.86 22.11 8.58
CA LEU A 487 13.43 21.87 8.69
C LEU A 487 12.81 22.99 9.52
N GLU A 488 12.03 23.87 8.89
CA GLU A 488 11.18 24.81 9.65
C GLU A 488 9.90 24.11 10.08
N PHE A 489 9.63 24.10 11.38
CA PHE A 489 8.40 23.61 12.00
C PHE A 489 7.53 24.80 12.44
N TRP A 490 6.46 25.07 11.69
CA TRP A 490 5.53 26.15 11.94
C TRP A 490 4.37 25.69 12.81
N TYR A 491 4.14 26.38 13.95
CA TYR A 491 3.19 25.90 14.94
C TYR A 491 2.52 26.99 15.79
N ASP A 492 1.43 26.58 16.45
CA ASP A 492 0.75 27.30 17.52
C ASP A 492 0.33 26.27 18.59
N PHE A 493 0.46 26.62 19.87
CA PHE A 493 0.09 25.74 20.99
C PHE A 493 -1.40 25.42 21.05
N SER A 494 -2.24 26.17 20.34
CA SER A 494 -3.69 25.96 20.24
C SER A 494 -4.07 24.75 19.37
N SER A 495 -3.13 24.15 18.63
CA SER A 495 -3.43 23.02 17.75
C SER A 495 -3.02 21.67 18.37
N PRO A 496 -3.96 20.74 18.56
CA PRO A 496 -3.67 19.38 19.04
C PRO A 496 -2.89 18.56 18.01
N TRP A 497 -2.98 18.91 16.72
CA TRP A 497 -2.22 18.27 15.64
C TRP A 497 -0.78 18.77 15.62
N ALA A 498 -0.56 20.04 15.96
CA ALA A 498 0.80 20.59 16.06
C ALA A 498 1.53 19.99 17.27
N PHE A 499 0.81 19.71 18.37
CA PHE A 499 1.36 18.93 19.49
C PHE A 499 1.88 17.56 19.03
N LEU A 500 1.07 16.78 18.29
CA LEU A 500 1.53 15.50 17.74
C LEU A 500 2.75 15.67 16.82
N GLY A 501 2.73 16.64 15.91
CA GLY A 501 3.89 16.93 15.05
C GLY A 501 5.16 17.27 15.86
N TRP A 502 5.02 18.07 16.91
CA TRP A 502 6.13 18.42 17.80
C TRP A 502 6.72 17.20 18.51
N THR A 503 5.89 16.26 18.99
CA THR A 503 6.37 15.04 19.67
C THR A 503 7.31 14.20 18.79
N GLN A 504 7.24 14.35 17.46
CA GLN A 504 8.04 13.56 16.52
C GLN A 504 9.38 14.23 16.14
N LEU A 505 9.60 15.51 16.48
CA LEU A 505 10.81 16.24 16.07
C LEU A 505 12.09 15.62 16.66
N ALA A 506 12.06 15.15 17.91
CA ALA A 506 13.19 14.48 18.54
C ALA A 506 13.56 13.18 17.83
N SER A 507 12.55 12.40 17.42
CA SER A 507 12.76 11.20 16.61
C SER A 507 13.35 11.52 15.23
N LEU A 508 12.89 12.59 14.57
CA LEU A 508 13.48 13.05 13.31
C LEU A 508 14.95 13.42 13.48
N GLN A 509 15.28 14.22 14.52
CA GLN A 509 16.65 14.63 14.82
C GLN A 509 17.56 13.42 15.05
N ARG A 510 17.12 12.44 15.85
CA ARG A 510 17.92 11.22 16.12
C ARG A 510 18.17 10.39 14.86
N ARG A 511 17.17 10.26 13.97
CA ARG A 511 17.30 9.44 12.77
C ARG A 511 18.17 10.07 11.69
N PHE A 512 18.04 11.38 11.46
CA PHE A 512 18.80 12.07 10.41
C PHE A 512 20.12 12.69 10.88
N GLY A 513 20.36 12.72 12.19
CA GLY A 513 21.61 13.16 12.80
C GLY A 513 21.81 14.68 12.77
N GLU A 514 23.03 15.13 13.10
CA GLU A 514 23.38 16.54 13.32
C GLU A 514 23.26 17.44 12.08
N ARG A 515 23.26 16.85 10.88
CA ARG A 515 23.09 17.59 9.62
C ARG A 515 21.65 18.03 9.37
N LEU A 516 20.70 17.55 10.17
CA LEU A 516 19.34 18.08 10.22
C LEU A 516 19.27 19.20 11.26
N GLN A 517 18.93 20.41 10.82
CA GLN A 517 18.68 21.57 11.67
C GLN A 517 17.18 21.81 11.77
N ILE A 518 16.57 21.61 12.93
CA ILE A 518 15.15 21.86 13.14
C ILE A 518 14.95 23.26 13.72
N GLU A 519 14.24 24.12 12.99
CA GLU A 519 13.92 25.49 13.38
C GLU A 519 12.46 25.59 13.83
N MET A 520 12.25 25.95 15.09
CA MET A 520 10.92 26.17 15.67
C MET A 520 10.39 27.56 15.25
N LYS A 521 9.25 27.61 14.55
CA LYS A 521 8.62 28.83 14.04
C LYS A 521 7.23 29.04 14.67
N PRO A 522 7.13 29.53 15.93
CA PRO A 522 5.84 29.87 16.51
C PRO A 522 5.24 31.11 15.85
N PHE A 523 3.94 31.07 15.58
CA PHE A 523 3.18 32.24 15.10
C PHE A 523 1.75 32.19 15.64
N LEU A 524 0.98 33.28 15.47
CA LEU A 524 -0.37 33.37 16.02
C LEU A 524 -1.42 32.89 15.01
N LEU A 525 -1.87 31.65 15.15
CA LEU A 525 -2.80 30.98 14.23
C LEU A 525 -4.16 31.68 14.14
N GLY A 526 -4.67 32.19 15.26
CA GLY A 526 -5.96 32.90 15.28
C GLY A 526 -5.97 34.18 14.44
N ILE A 527 -4.84 34.86 14.31
CA ILE A 527 -4.72 36.03 13.41
C ILE A 527 -4.60 35.58 11.96
N LEU A 528 -3.81 34.53 11.68
CA LEU A 528 -3.74 33.94 10.35
C LEU A 528 -5.15 33.56 9.84
N PHE A 529 -5.95 32.85 10.65
CA PHE A 529 -7.31 32.45 10.27
C PHE A 529 -8.20 33.64 9.92
N ARG A 530 -8.18 34.69 10.73
CA ARG A 530 -8.90 35.93 10.44
C ARG A 530 -8.46 36.54 9.10
N GLU A 531 -7.16 36.58 8.84
CA GLU A 531 -6.61 37.23 7.65
C GLU A 531 -6.81 36.43 6.35
N ILE A 532 -6.90 35.11 6.42
CA ILE A 532 -7.16 34.24 5.25
C ILE A 532 -8.65 33.88 5.09
N GLY A 533 -9.53 34.39 5.97
CA GLY A 533 -10.96 34.08 5.96
C GLY A 533 -11.28 32.65 6.37
N ALA A 534 -10.46 32.02 7.22
CA ALA A 534 -10.75 30.73 7.82
C ALA A 534 -11.58 30.90 9.11
N PRO A 535 -12.44 29.93 9.46
CA PRO A 535 -13.13 29.95 10.74
C PRO A 535 -12.13 29.89 11.91
N ASN A 536 -12.26 30.78 12.90
CA ASN A 536 -11.43 30.77 14.11
C ASN A 536 -11.55 29.45 14.89
N LEU A 537 -12.69 28.78 14.81
CA LEU A 537 -12.92 27.44 15.34
C LEU A 537 -13.28 26.48 14.20
N PRO A 538 -12.29 25.85 13.52
CA PRO A 538 -12.54 24.98 12.37
C PRO A 538 -13.51 23.83 12.67
N MET A 539 -13.49 23.32 13.90
CA MET A 539 -14.37 22.22 14.33
C MET A 539 -15.85 22.62 14.34
N ALA A 540 -16.18 23.88 14.61
CA ALA A 540 -17.57 24.35 14.59
C ALA A 540 -18.13 24.46 13.16
N ALA A 541 -17.25 24.51 12.15
CA ALA A 541 -17.61 24.64 10.74
C ALA A 541 -17.77 23.28 10.02
N ILE A 542 -17.79 22.16 10.74
CA ILE A 542 -17.93 20.81 10.19
C ILE A 542 -19.02 20.02 10.93
N SER A 543 -19.55 18.97 10.29
CA SER A 543 -20.57 18.11 10.89
C SER A 543 -20.10 17.44 12.18
N GLU A 544 -21.05 17.10 13.05
CA GLU A 544 -20.78 16.35 14.27
C GLU A 544 -20.08 15.01 13.99
N HIS A 545 -20.50 14.30 12.94
CA HIS A 545 -19.86 13.05 12.50
C HIS A 545 -18.38 13.25 12.22
N LYS A 546 -18.02 14.29 11.46
CA LYS A 546 -16.62 14.60 11.16
C LYS A 546 -15.85 15.03 12.40
N ARG A 547 -16.48 15.79 13.32
CA ARG A 547 -15.85 16.13 14.60
C ARG A 547 -15.53 14.90 15.44
N ASN A 548 -16.48 13.96 15.54
CA ASN A 548 -16.32 12.73 16.31
C ASN A 548 -15.22 11.86 15.69
N TYR A 549 -15.21 11.70 14.36
CA TYR A 549 -14.13 11.00 13.67
C TYR A 549 -12.78 11.68 13.91
N MET A 550 -12.67 13.00 13.80
CA MET A 550 -11.38 13.69 14.03
C MET A 550 -10.81 13.48 15.45
N ARG A 551 -11.67 13.28 16.46
CA ARG A 551 -11.20 12.91 17.82
C ARG A 551 -10.71 11.47 17.87
N LEU A 552 -11.43 10.54 17.22
CA LEU A 552 -11.02 9.14 17.09
C LEU A 552 -9.65 9.04 16.40
N ASP A 553 -9.52 9.77 15.29
CA ASP A 553 -8.37 9.83 14.42
C ASP A 553 -7.13 10.43 15.11
N HIS A 554 -7.33 11.44 15.95
CA HIS A 554 -6.27 11.98 16.80
C HIS A 554 -5.79 10.92 17.80
N GLY A 555 -6.72 10.20 18.45
CA GLY A 555 -6.40 9.08 19.32
C GLY A 555 -5.66 7.95 18.59
N ASP A 556 -5.99 7.69 17.33
CA ASP A 556 -5.26 6.74 16.49
C ASP A 556 -3.80 7.15 16.29
N TRP A 557 -3.51 8.43 16.08
CA TRP A 557 -2.13 8.92 16.00
C TRP A 557 -1.37 8.84 17.33
N VAL A 558 -2.02 9.15 18.45
CA VAL A 558 -1.42 8.96 19.78
C VAL A 558 -1.04 7.50 19.97
N ARG A 559 -1.98 6.58 19.69
CA ARG A 559 -1.76 5.13 19.75
C ARG A 559 -0.62 4.69 18.83
N TRP A 560 -0.59 5.21 17.60
CA TRP A 560 0.43 4.91 16.61
C TRP A 560 1.83 5.35 17.03
N TRP A 561 1.99 6.61 17.43
CA TRP A 561 3.29 7.14 17.84
C TRP A 561 3.81 6.49 19.11
N ASN A 562 2.94 6.18 20.07
CA ASN A 562 3.31 5.40 21.25
C ASN A 562 3.74 3.97 20.88
N ALA A 563 3.04 3.32 19.95
CA ALA A 563 3.41 1.98 19.50
C ALA A 563 4.77 1.96 18.77
N ILE A 564 5.07 2.96 17.94
CA ILE A 564 6.40 3.12 17.34
C ILE A 564 7.47 3.34 18.41
N ASN A 565 7.22 4.27 19.35
CA ASN A 565 8.16 4.55 20.43
C ASN A 565 8.47 3.26 21.22
N LEU A 566 7.46 2.43 21.49
CA LEU A 566 7.63 1.11 22.10
C LEU A 566 8.50 0.17 21.27
N GLN A 567 8.25 0.05 19.96
CA GLN A 567 9.06 -0.80 19.06
C GLN A 567 10.52 -0.33 18.98
N GLU A 568 10.77 0.97 19.11
CA GLU A 568 12.11 1.57 19.06
C GLU A 568 12.83 1.56 20.43
N GLY A 569 12.28 0.91 21.45
CA GLY A 569 12.90 0.80 22.77
C GLY A 569 12.62 1.97 23.72
N LYS A 570 11.52 2.70 23.52
CA LYS A 570 11.08 3.87 24.30
C LYS A 570 12.09 5.03 24.41
N PRO A 571 12.73 5.46 23.31
CA PRO A 571 13.70 6.54 23.39
C PRO A 571 13.09 7.92 23.70
N ASP A 572 11.79 8.12 23.43
CA ASP A 572 11.08 9.36 23.71
C ASP A 572 10.06 9.16 24.85
N LYS A 573 9.62 10.25 25.51
CA LYS A 573 8.48 10.18 26.45
C LYS A 573 7.21 9.83 25.68
N SER A 574 6.42 8.88 26.18
CA SER A 574 5.09 8.55 25.66
C SER A 574 4.22 9.80 25.52
N VAL A 575 3.42 9.83 24.46
CA VAL A 575 2.44 10.85 24.20
C VAL A 575 1.22 10.57 25.07
N ASP A 576 1.08 11.33 26.14
CA ASP A 576 -0.18 11.46 26.87
C ASP A 576 -1.01 12.57 26.19
N PHE A 577 -2.34 12.47 26.21
CA PHE A 577 -3.16 13.48 25.56
C PHE A 577 -4.53 13.66 26.22
N TYR A 578 -4.87 14.92 26.45
CA TYR A 578 -6.16 15.39 26.93
C TYR A 578 -6.66 16.51 26.02
N TRP A 579 -7.90 16.39 25.58
CA TRP A 579 -8.56 17.48 24.86
C TRP A 579 -8.76 18.66 25.81
N ALA A 580 -8.34 19.85 25.37
CA ALA A 580 -8.52 21.07 26.15
C ALA A 580 -10.00 21.31 26.50
N ASP A 581 -10.31 21.48 27.79
CA ASP A 581 -11.67 21.78 28.25
C ASP A 581 -12.14 23.13 27.68
N ASN A 582 -11.24 24.11 27.66
CA ASN A 582 -11.45 25.42 27.08
C ASN A 582 -10.75 25.51 25.70
N PHE A 583 -11.50 25.22 24.65
CA PHE A 583 -10.99 25.23 23.27
C PHE A 583 -11.70 26.27 22.39
N PRO A 584 -10.97 27.07 21.58
CA PRO A 584 -9.52 27.04 21.35
C PRO A 584 -8.72 27.70 22.49
N ILE A 585 -7.51 27.20 22.74
CA ILE A 585 -6.59 27.81 23.71
C ILE A 585 -6.13 29.17 23.16
N ARG A 586 -6.23 30.25 23.95
CA ARG A 586 -5.72 31.57 23.58
C ARG A 586 -4.22 31.64 23.88
N THR A 587 -3.38 31.66 22.84
CA THR A 587 -1.94 31.45 22.96
C THR A 587 -0.98 32.65 22.85
N PRO A 588 -1.38 33.95 22.76
CA PRO A 588 -0.40 35.03 22.61
C PRO A 588 0.68 35.09 23.69
N SER A 589 0.33 34.92 24.98
CA SER A 589 1.34 34.91 26.07
C SER A 589 2.26 33.69 25.95
N VAL A 590 1.68 32.50 25.73
CA VAL A 590 2.41 31.23 25.56
C VAL A 590 3.41 31.29 24.39
N LEU A 591 2.98 31.80 23.24
CA LEU A 591 3.83 31.97 22.06
C LEU A 591 4.98 32.94 22.30
N ARG A 592 4.72 34.03 23.03
CA ARG A 592 5.76 35.01 23.36
C ARG A 592 6.78 34.46 24.36
N VAL A 593 6.35 33.64 25.32
CA VAL A 593 7.27 32.90 26.19
C VAL A 593 8.15 31.96 25.35
N ALA A 594 7.57 31.20 24.41
CA ALA A 594 8.34 30.34 23.53
C ALA A 594 9.31 31.11 22.60
N LEU A 595 8.99 32.34 22.20
CA LEU A 595 9.91 33.20 21.45
C LEU A 595 11.06 33.73 22.32
N ALA A 596 10.79 34.07 23.57
CA ALA A 596 11.81 34.53 24.51
C ALA A 596 12.72 33.37 24.99
N ARG A 597 12.15 32.17 25.14
CA ARG A 597 12.80 30.96 25.68
C ARG A 597 12.38 29.73 24.87
N PRO A 598 12.96 29.49 23.69
CA PRO A 598 12.59 28.39 22.79
C PRO A 598 12.67 27.00 23.42
N GLU A 599 13.59 26.80 24.36
CA GLU A 599 13.77 25.55 25.10
C GLU A 599 12.55 25.16 25.94
N LEU A 600 11.68 26.12 26.29
CA LEU A 600 10.46 25.87 27.07
C LEU A 600 9.29 25.37 26.22
N ALA A 601 9.43 25.28 24.89
CA ALA A 601 8.34 24.85 24.02
C ALA A 601 7.74 23.50 24.44
N GLY A 602 8.57 22.55 24.89
CA GLY A 602 8.09 21.25 25.36
C GLY A 602 7.30 21.31 26.66
N LEU A 603 7.73 22.13 27.63
CA LEU A 603 6.99 22.38 28.86
C LEU A 603 5.61 22.97 28.56
N LEU A 604 5.56 23.99 27.70
CA LEU A 604 4.34 24.69 27.33
C LEU A 604 3.36 23.78 26.58
N TYR A 605 3.85 22.96 25.64
CA TYR A 605 3.02 21.99 24.92
C TYR A 605 2.38 20.97 25.85
N ARG A 606 3.16 20.41 26.78
CA ARG A 606 2.67 19.41 27.74
C ARG A 606 1.71 20.03 28.76
N ALA A 607 1.92 21.29 29.16
CA ALA A 607 0.95 22.01 29.99
C ALA A 607 -0.42 22.16 29.30
N CYS A 608 -0.43 22.46 28.00
CA CYS A 608 -1.67 22.53 27.21
C CYS A 608 -2.35 21.16 27.04
N TRP A 609 -1.61 20.14 26.58
CA TRP A 609 -2.22 18.92 26.01
C TRP A 609 -2.03 17.65 26.84
N GLU A 610 -1.14 17.64 27.84
CA GLU A 610 -0.99 16.51 28.78
C GLU A 610 -1.60 16.82 30.14
N ARG A 611 -1.57 18.08 30.55
CA ARG A 611 -2.07 18.52 31.86
C ARG A 611 -3.42 19.24 31.79
N ASN A 612 -3.93 19.51 30.58
CA ASN A 612 -5.19 20.21 30.33
C ASN A 612 -5.30 21.55 31.11
N LEU A 613 -4.20 22.31 31.19
CA LEU A 613 -4.20 23.59 31.89
C LEU A 613 -4.74 24.72 31.02
N ASP A 614 -5.44 25.66 31.65
CA ASP A 614 -5.89 26.89 31.01
C ASP A 614 -4.72 27.88 30.82
N MET A 615 -3.86 27.57 29.85
CA MET A 615 -2.67 28.33 29.51
C MET A 615 -2.97 29.71 28.89
N SER A 616 -4.25 30.11 28.83
CA SER A 616 -4.66 31.46 28.42
C SER A 616 -4.49 32.52 29.52
N LYS A 617 -4.39 32.07 30.78
CA LYS A 617 -4.22 32.88 31.98
C LYS A 617 -2.75 33.04 32.31
N ASP A 618 -2.31 34.28 32.53
CA ASP A 618 -0.92 34.58 32.82
C ASP A 618 -0.50 33.97 34.17
N GLU A 619 -1.40 33.86 35.16
CA GLU A 619 -1.11 33.25 36.47
C GLU A 619 -0.83 31.74 36.36
N VAL A 620 -1.55 31.04 35.48
CA VAL A 620 -1.34 29.61 35.21
C VAL A 620 -0.02 29.41 34.49
N LEU A 621 0.27 30.24 33.48
CA LEU A 621 1.55 30.22 32.76
C LEU A 621 2.73 30.49 33.70
N GLU A 622 2.63 31.49 34.59
CA GLU A 622 3.65 31.78 35.60
C GLU A 622 3.85 30.62 36.60
N SER A 623 2.77 29.99 37.03
CA SER A 623 2.82 28.81 37.89
C SER A 623 3.56 27.64 37.23
N VAL A 624 3.25 27.33 35.96
CA VAL A 624 3.93 26.29 35.18
C VAL A 624 5.42 26.57 35.03
N LEU A 625 5.79 27.83 34.76
CA LEU A 625 7.19 28.24 34.65
C LEU A 625 7.93 28.11 35.99
N SER A 626 7.30 28.52 37.07
CA SER A 626 7.87 28.46 38.43
C SER A 626 8.02 27.03 38.93
N GLU A 627 7.01 26.17 38.67
CA GLU A 627 7.03 24.74 38.99
C GLU A 627 8.19 24.02 38.28
N ALA A 628 8.53 24.45 37.06
CA ALA A 628 9.68 23.95 36.31
C ALA A 628 11.02 24.58 36.73
N GLY A 629 11.04 25.44 37.75
CA GLY A 629 12.26 26.04 38.30
C GLY A 629 12.79 27.27 37.56
N HIS A 630 11.97 27.90 36.71
CA HIS A 630 12.36 29.10 35.97
C HIS A 630 11.91 30.39 36.65
N ASP A 631 12.61 31.51 36.40
CA ASP A 631 12.17 32.85 36.79
C ASP A 631 10.97 33.29 35.93
N ALA A 632 9.77 32.88 36.36
CA ALA A 632 8.52 33.17 35.67
C ALA A 632 8.32 34.68 35.46
N LYS A 633 8.59 35.51 36.47
CA LYS A 633 8.40 36.97 36.38
C LYS A 633 9.35 37.60 35.37
N GLY A 634 10.63 37.23 35.39
CA GLY A 634 11.62 37.69 34.41
C GLY A 634 11.25 37.30 32.98
N ILE A 635 10.88 36.03 32.78
CA ILE A 635 10.47 35.50 31.47
C ILE A 635 9.20 36.20 30.96
N MET A 636 8.19 36.37 31.81
CA MET A 636 6.96 37.06 31.43
C MET A 636 7.21 38.53 31.07
N LYS A 637 8.11 39.21 31.78
CA LYS A 637 8.53 40.58 31.44
C LYS A 637 9.19 40.63 30.05
N GLU A 638 10.09 39.69 29.76
CA GLU A 638 10.75 39.58 28.45
C GLU A 638 9.77 39.25 27.32
N ALA A 639 8.91 38.26 27.52
CA ALA A 639 7.85 37.86 26.59
C ALA A 639 6.88 39.03 26.28
N ASN A 640 6.68 39.93 27.25
CA ASN A 640 5.85 41.13 27.09
C ASN A 640 6.58 42.33 26.47
N SER A 641 7.89 42.23 26.23
CA SER A 641 8.68 43.29 25.60
C SER A 641 8.19 43.63 24.19
N GLN A 642 8.43 44.86 23.76
CA GLN A 642 8.05 45.30 22.41
C GLN A 642 8.76 44.50 21.31
N LYS A 643 10.01 44.07 21.56
CA LYS A 643 10.80 43.22 20.66
C LYS A 643 10.09 41.90 20.37
N ILE A 644 9.71 41.15 21.40
CA ILE A 644 9.06 39.84 21.25
C ILE A 644 7.64 39.97 20.65
N LYS A 645 6.88 40.99 21.05
CA LYS A 645 5.58 41.30 20.44
C LYS A 645 5.70 41.62 18.95
N ALA A 646 6.74 42.36 18.55
CA ALA A 646 6.99 42.68 17.15
C ALA A 646 7.42 41.44 16.35
N ASP A 647 8.28 40.59 16.92
CA ASP A 647 8.69 39.32 16.30
C ASP A 647 7.49 38.40 16.05
N LEU A 648 6.60 38.21 17.03
CA LEU A 648 5.40 37.39 16.86
C LEU A 648 4.50 37.91 15.72
N ARG A 649 4.34 39.24 15.61
CA ARG A 649 3.59 39.86 14.49
C ARG A 649 4.28 39.63 13.16
N ALA A 650 5.60 39.80 13.10
CA ALA A 650 6.38 39.58 11.89
C ALA A 650 6.28 38.13 11.39
N ARG A 651 6.40 37.14 12.29
CA ARG A 651 6.24 35.72 11.96
C ARG A 651 4.82 35.36 11.51
N THR A 652 3.81 35.98 12.11
CA THR A 652 2.41 35.79 11.68
C THR A 652 2.19 36.34 10.27
N LYS A 653 2.80 37.49 9.96
CA LYS A 653 2.81 38.05 8.61
C LYS A 653 3.56 37.16 7.62
N GLU A 654 4.75 36.67 7.99
CA GLU A 654 5.56 35.73 7.19
C GLU A 654 4.78 34.44 6.88
N ALA A 655 4.06 33.88 7.86
CA ALA A 655 3.23 32.68 7.67
C ALA A 655 2.15 32.89 6.61
N LYS A 656 1.47 34.04 6.64
CA LYS A 656 0.47 34.40 5.64
C LYS A 656 1.09 34.58 4.25
N GLU A 657 2.16 35.35 4.16
CA GLU A 657 2.86 35.62 2.89
C GLU A 657 3.41 34.33 2.25
N THR A 658 3.83 33.38 3.09
CA THR A 658 4.29 32.05 2.66
C THR A 658 3.16 31.15 2.16
N GLY A 659 1.89 31.47 2.47
CA GLY A 659 0.73 30.67 2.08
C GLY A 659 0.37 29.56 3.06
N ILE A 660 0.81 29.65 4.32
CA ILE A 660 0.42 28.72 5.38
C ILE A 660 -1.08 28.87 5.65
N CYS A 661 -1.81 27.75 5.73
CA CYS A 661 -3.25 27.75 6.03
C CYS A 661 -3.60 27.14 7.40
N GLY A 662 -2.62 26.61 8.13
CA GLY A 662 -2.82 25.88 9.37
C GLY A 662 -1.52 25.32 9.95
N VAL A 663 -1.64 24.55 11.03
CA VAL A 663 -0.48 23.97 11.75
C VAL A 663 -0.74 22.52 12.16
N PRO A 664 0.30 21.66 12.22
CA PRO A 664 1.69 22.00 11.92
C PRO A 664 1.91 22.15 10.41
N THR A 665 2.85 23.01 10.03
CA THR A 665 3.33 23.13 8.65
C THR A 665 4.84 23.02 8.64
N TYR A 666 5.39 22.29 7.67
CA TYR A 666 6.81 22.05 7.51
C TYR A 666 7.32 22.69 6.23
N ARG A 667 8.54 23.25 6.29
CA ARG A 667 9.33 23.65 5.12
C ARG A 667 10.71 23.02 5.21
N VAL A 668 11.13 22.38 4.13
CA VAL A 668 12.44 21.72 4.05
C VAL A 668 13.35 22.57 3.17
N PHE A 669 14.54 22.85 3.65
CA PHE A 669 15.58 23.56 2.93
C PHE A 669 16.85 22.72 2.90
N ARG A 670 17.65 22.93 1.86
CA ARG A 670 18.95 22.27 1.68
C ARG A 670 20.01 23.28 1.33
N ARG A 671 21.24 22.92 1.62
CA ARG A 671 22.46 23.55 1.12
C ARG A 671 23.56 22.52 1.00
N LYS A 672 24.56 22.78 0.17
CA LYS A 672 25.78 21.95 0.22
C LYS A 672 26.57 22.28 1.47
N VAL A 673 27.31 21.30 1.99
CA VAL A 673 28.22 21.51 3.11
C VAL A 673 29.20 22.64 2.77
N GLY A 674 29.27 23.65 3.64
CA GLY A 674 30.12 24.84 3.47
C GLY A 674 29.46 26.00 2.72
N GLU A 675 28.32 25.80 2.05
CA GLU A 675 27.55 26.91 1.46
C GLU A 675 26.74 27.65 2.53
N LYS A 676 26.53 28.96 2.34
CA LYS A 676 25.76 29.79 3.30
C LYS A 676 24.26 29.83 2.98
N GLU A 677 23.89 29.69 1.71
CA GLU A 677 22.53 29.91 1.22
C GLU A 677 21.66 28.66 1.37
N TRP A 678 20.51 28.81 2.02
CA TRP A 678 19.48 27.77 2.13
C TRP A 678 18.50 27.86 0.95
N LYS A 679 18.29 26.75 0.25
CA LYS A 679 17.31 26.64 -0.83
C LYS A 679 16.15 25.75 -0.40
N GLN A 680 14.93 26.26 -0.46
CA GLN A 680 13.75 25.46 -0.16
C GLN A 680 13.65 24.32 -1.18
N THR A 681 13.43 23.09 -0.70
CA THR A 681 13.16 21.94 -1.54
C THR A 681 11.75 21.43 -1.33
N GLY A 682 11.05 21.19 -2.44
CA GLY A 682 9.66 20.78 -2.40
C GLY A 682 8.73 21.93 -1.97
N ASP A 683 7.50 21.52 -1.64
CA ASP A 683 6.41 22.41 -1.29
C ASP A 683 6.24 22.58 0.23
N LEU A 684 5.28 23.40 0.65
CA LEU A 684 4.74 23.35 2.00
C LEU A 684 4.11 21.99 2.25
N VAL A 685 4.50 21.36 3.35
CA VAL A 685 3.87 20.13 3.84
C VAL A 685 3.01 20.48 5.05
N TRP A 686 1.69 20.29 4.95
CA TRP A 686 0.74 20.68 5.98
C TRP A 686 0.10 19.43 6.62
N GLY A 687 0.16 19.35 7.95
CA GLY A 687 -0.39 18.22 8.72
C GLY A 687 0.69 17.31 9.28
N GLN A 688 0.44 16.74 10.47
CA GLN A 688 1.36 15.76 11.07
C GLN A 688 1.25 14.38 10.43
N ASP A 689 0.16 14.13 9.71
CA ASP A 689 -0.11 12.93 8.92
C ASP A 689 0.71 12.84 7.62
N GLU A 690 1.41 13.93 7.26
CA GLU A 690 2.31 14.01 6.10
C GLU A 690 3.80 13.88 6.49
N LEU A 691 4.11 13.42 7.71
CA LEU A 691 5.49 13.34 8.20
C LEU A 691 6.38 12.46 7.32
N ASN A 692 5.83 11.40 6.71
CA ASN A 692 6.57 10.55 5.77
C ASN A 692 7.02 11.31 4.50
N VAL A 693 6.26 12.34 4.07
CA VAL A 693 6.68 13.25 2.98
C VAL A 693 7.81 14.16 3.46
N VAL A 694 7.72 14.69 4.69
CA VAL A 694 8.81 15.47 5.30
C VAL A 694 10.09 14.64 5.38
N GLU A 695 10.00 13.37 5.78
CA GLU A 695 11.15 12.47 5.85
C GLU A 695 11.76 12.19 4.47
N ASP A 696 10.94 11.95 3.44
CA ASP A 696 11.44 11.80 2.06
C ASP A 696 12.14 13.07 1.58
N LEU A 697 11.53 14.23 1.83
CA LEU A 697 12.18 15.50 1.55
C LEU A 697 13.51 15.57 2.28
N ILE A 698 13.61 15.37 3.60
CA ILE A 698 14.91 15.40 4.31
C ILE A 698 15.91 14.41 3.70
N ALA A 699 15.48 13.20 3.31
CA ALA A 699 16.32 12.15 2.77
C ALA A 699 16.84 12.40 1.33
N GLY A 700 16.44 13.51 0.70
CA GLY A 700 16.94 13.92 -0.63
C GLY A 700 15.92 13.75 -1.76
N TRP A 701 14.64 13.54 -1.47
CA TRP A 701 13.63 13.40 -2.50
C TRP A 701 13.45 14.72 -3.25
N ASP A 702 13.58 14.66 -4.57
CA ASP A 702 13.52 15.80 -5.48
C ASP A 702 12.14 15.95 -6.16
N GLY A 703 11.17 15.12 -5.76
CA GLY A 703 9.86 15.03 -6.39
C GLY A 703 9.78 14.00 -7.52
N THR A 704 10.87 13.28 -7.81
CA THR A 704 10.92 12.15 -8.73
C THR A 704 11.07 10.83 -7.96
N GLY A 705 10.46 9.74 -8.43
CA GLY A 705 10.42 8.46 -7.71
C GLY A 705 9.09 8.18 -7.03
N VAL A 706 8.74 6.88 -7.01
CA VAL A 706 7.45 6.38 -6.51
C VAL A 706 7.64 5.74 -5.14
N ALA A 707 6.85 6.19 -4.18
CA ALA A 707 6.83 5.69 -2.82
C ALA A 707 6.21 4.30 -2.74
N SER A 708 6.95 3.41 -2.07
CA SER A 708 6.53 2.04 -1.76
C SER A 708 6.56 1.81 -0.24
N VAL A 709 5.82 0.82 0.22
CA VAL A 709 5.89 0.35 1.61
C VAL A 709 7.18 -0.47 1.74
N GLY A 710 7.99 -0.24 2.78
CA GLY A 710 9.33 -0.85 2.88
C GLY A 710 9.30 -2.37 3.09
N ASP A 711 10.20 -3.10 2.43
CA ASP A 711 10.33 -4.57 2.54
C ASP A 711 10.87 -5.00 3.91
N VAL A 712 10.58 -6.26 4.29
CA VAL A 712 11.12 -6.91 5.49
C VAL A 712 12.59 -7.26 5.24
N GLY A 713 13.49 -6.30 5.38
CA GLY A 713 14.94 -6.57 5.23
C GLY A 713 15.88 -5.36 5.27
N SER A 714 15.39 -4.13 5.08
CA SER A 714 16.26 -2.94 5.06
C SER A 714 16.50 -2.30 6.43
N ALA A 715 15.86 -2.81 7.49
CA ALA A 715 16.05 -2.37 8.86
C ALA A 715 16.82 -3.41 9.69
N GLN A 716 18.04 -3.78 9.27
CA GLN A 716 19.01 -4.37 10.17
C GLN A 716 20.13 -3.36 10.48
N ALA A 717 20.11 -2.92 11.75
CA ALA A 717 21.23 -2.46 12.55
C ALA A 717 22.03 -1.23 12.07
N SER A 718 21.56 -0.04 12.47
CA SER A 718 22.44 1.03 12.96
C SER A 718 22.24 1.24 14.46
N ALA A 719 22.46 0.17 15.24
CA ALA A 719 22.74 0.33 16.66
C ALA A 719 24.24 0.68 16.79
N PRO A 720 24.63 1.77 17.46
CA PRO A 720 26.04 2.07 17.68
C PRO A 720 26.66 0.95 18.52
N GLY A 721 27.77 0.40 18.02
CA GLY A 721 28.47 -0.73 18.63
C GLY A 721 28.83 -0.44 20.08
N ILE A 722 28.24 -1.21 20.99
CA ILE A 722 28.78 -1.37 22.34
C ILE A 722 30.09 -2.12 22.17
N MET A 723 31.21 -1.40 22.29
CA MET A 723 32.52 -2.02 22.43
C MET A 723 32.48 -3.01 23.59
N ARG A 724 32.50 -4.31 23.29
CA ARG A 724 32.83 -5.33 24.27
C ARG A 724 34.33 -5.24 24.53
N ALA A 725 34.67 -4.83 25.74
CA ALA A 725 36.03 -4.87 26.24
C ALA A 725 36.49 -6.33 26.38
N GLY A 726 37.63 -6.63 25.75
CA GLY A 726 38.69 -7.53 26.22
C GLY A 726 38.31 -8.94 26.64
N ASP A 727 38.55 -9.90 25.75
CA ASP A 727 38.82 -11.29 26.11
C ASP A 727 40.10 -11.34 26.96
N GLY A 728 39.91 -11.59 28.26
CA GLY A 728 40.94 -11.92 29.24
C GLY A 728 40.82 -13.39 29.62
N ASN A 729 41.80 -14.16 29.17
CA ASN A 729 42.05 -15.57 29.42
C ASN A 729 42.01 -15.97 30.90
N SER A 730 41.31 -17.05 31.27
CA SER A 730 41.79 -18.01 32.28
C SER A 730 40.89 -19.25 32.37
N ASP A 731 41.56 -20.40 32.25
CA ASP A 731 41.08 -21.76 32.40
C ASP A 731 40.33 -22.06 33.71
N GLY A 732 39.40 -23.02 33.59
CA GLY A 732 39.20 -24.14 34.51
C GLY A 732 38.90 -23.85 35.99
N GLU A 733 37.65 -24.08 36.40
CA GLU A 733 37.34 -25.15 37.36
C GLU A 733 35.83 -25.37 37.52
N LYS A 734 35.49 -26.65 37.71
CA LYS A 734 34.14 -27.15 37.98
C LYS A 734 33.77 -26.82 39.43
N GLU A 735 32.55 -26.35 39.69
CA GLU A 735 31.77 -26.91 40.79
C GLU A 735 30.26 -26.63 40.74
N LYS A 736 29.53 -27.54 41.36
CA LYS A 736 28.08 -27.76 41.31
C LYS A 736 27.32 -26.87 42.30
N ALA A 737 26.09 -26.57 41.90
CA ALA A 737 24.85 -26.57 42.69
C ALA A 737 24.80 -25.83 44.05
N SER A 738 23.92 -24.81 44.14
CA SER A 738 22.77 -24.81 45.06
C SER A 738 21.96 -23.51 44.93
N ALA A 739 20.63 -23.65 44.96
CA ALA A 739 19.63 -22.58 44.95
C ALA A 739 19.56 -21.81 46.30
N PRO A 740 18.48 -21.07 46.60
CA PRO A 740 18.10 -19.74 46.12
C PRO A 740 18.01 -18.73 47.29
N GLY A 741 18.01 -17.41 47.02
CA GLY A 741 17.62 -16.49 48.11
C GLY A 741 17.72 -14.98 47.86
N ILE A 742 16.54 -14.35 47.86
CA ILE A 742 16.22 -13.14 48.64
C ILE A 742 16.80 -11.78 48.17
N MET A 743 15.92 -11.01 47.52
CA MET A 743 15.42 -9.68 47.93
C MET A 743 16.43 -8.65 48.49
N ARG A 744 16.61 -7.52 47.75
CA ARG A 744 16.57 -6.10 48.19
C ARG A 744 17.28 -5.24 47.13
N ALA A 745 16.58 -4.38 46.41
CA ALA A 745 16.21 -3.00 46.77
C ALA A 745 17.20 -1.96 46.22
N LYS A 746 16.65 -1.06 45.41
CA LYS A 746 17.04 0.35 45.15
C LYS A 746 18.51 0.63 44.80
N PHE A 747 18.74 1.13 43.59
CA PHE A 747 18.87 2.57 43.33
C PHE A 747 18.34 2.89 41.93
#